data_AF-A0A1Q9DLA1-F1
#
_entry.id   AF-A0A1Q9DLA1-F1
#
_cell.length_a   1.000
_cell.length_b   1.000
_cell.length_c   1.000
_cell.angle_alpha   90.00
_cell.angle_beta   90.00
_cell.angle_gamma   90.00
#
_symmetry.space_group_name_H-M   'P 1'
#
loop_
_entity.id
_entity.type
_entity.pdbx_description
1 polymer ?
#
loop_
_entity_poly.entity_id
_entity_poly.type
_entity_poly.pdbx_seq_one_letter_code
_entity_poly.pdbx_strand_id
1 'polypeptide(L)'
;MAASLTAAAHRLRQKAASALYRRGLARYRLGDHRQSRPDLEAALRSISNWRMNQDGASEDAPGMHDLERRIRHYLIDIRRTLELEKANCQKIFLRKDSEKRLYDDRPDRQEEQETVEVDDSDEAIEAKLRALRGGGGWCCCGYRTLGHWVKDFPRRTEFKSGPASITQRTHQQQRLTASWKMPSSGEQPELILKGGQQTVSQTFYSGEVLFLGKGFAWIKLLDAPGDEVPESVLEQLREMTAAVKKKSRTQLRHRKAKIDETVEYVVYVSALDLSNTRPLRLGAQVKMRLYSDTRGVGGEDVEVTAEPELPSQVEEPEAPPEEDAEAQDHKPRYMRSFETKVAEEERQVLDGSYEGEVVRRAKTYAWIRPVSSEKLPEHVRLKLKEMCDGFRRKAEDGGRGKPFCGGIEDDVVYVANPDLSTKGTILSVGMKVSFKLYMDKKGVGGYDVTASEEHIEKMLEAIRKNFETQEGRKKSLQLRDAFGEGPDSFKDVLWVGECTHSFSLAAGRLAGVIPFADEASHPFSLNKACWCSTELRWPRTLEKKLELDLVENIKLLRSKEVWCADDINGVKLKQTLEKAKCPHSSFDTIFWMMPYVPDRQWRPPASISQMMYYYIQAFLESAAHVCKEDGQLVVVVTSAQCLSWNLYNCKPKWQERELQPEVWWFDVAPFEKHGYQSRFGDGRDRYVDHPVFHRLCDTVAVCWRMNSSASAPGEDEAEVRGVTEDDIMERKKLLEDVGKDPSEENTAAAEVEGK
;
A
#
# COMPACT_ATOMS: atom_id res chain seq x y z
N MET A 1 -6.50 13.84 -52.34
CA MET A 1 -5.34 12.91 -52.18
C MET A 1 -4.27 13.44 -51.22
N ALA A 2 -3.75 14.66 -51.38
CA ALA A 2 -2.72 15.22 -50.49
C ALA A 2 -3.10 15.17 -48.98
N ALA A 3 -4.30 15.62 -48.60
CA ALA A 3 -4.78 15.56 -47.21
C ALA A 3 -4.84 14.13 -46.64
N SER A 4 -5.19 13.14 -47.46
CA SER A 4 -5.23 11.73 -47.07
C SER A 4 -3.82 11.16 -46.84
N LEU A 5 -2.85 11.55 -47.66
CA LEU A 5 -1.45 11.15 -47.48
C LEU A 5 -0.85 11.79 -46.23
N THR A 6 -1.16 13.06 -45.97
CA THR A 6 -0.74 13.77 -44.74
C THR A 6 -1.32 13.09 -43.49
N ALA A 7 -2.62 12.77 -43.50
CA ALA A 7 -3.26 12.05 -42.38
C ALA A 7 -2.66 10.66 -42.15
N ALA A 8 -2.37 9.90 -43.21
CA ALA A 8 -1.71 8.61 -43.11
C ALA A 8 -0.28 8.72 -42.53
N ALA A 9 0.49 9.72 -42.97
CA ALA A 9 1.82 10.01 -42.43
C ALA A 9 1.78 10.38 -40.93
N HIS A 10 0.79 11.16 -40.48
CA HIS A 10 0.59 11.44 -39.06
C HIS A 10 0.30 10.18 -38.24
N ARG A 11 -0.59 9.30 -38.72
CA ARG A 11 -0.89 8.03 -38.04
C ARG A 11 0.34 7.13 -37.95
N LEU A 12 1.15 7.06 -39.00
CA LEU A 12 2.40 6.29 -39.00
C LEU A 12 3.40 6.83 -37.98
N ARG A 13 3.59 8.16 -37.90
CA ARG A 13 4.47 8.80 -36.90
C ARG A 13 4.00 8.54 -35.46
N GLN A 14 2.69 8.60 -35.21
CA GLN A 14 2.12 8.29 -33.90
C GLN A 14 2.34 6.82 -33.50
N LYS A 15 2.14 5.89 -34.43
CA LYS A 15 2.42 4.46 -34.23
C LYS A 15 3.91 4.21 -33.97
N ALA A 16 4.81 4.90 -34.68
CA ALA A 16 6.25 4.79 -34.48
C ALA A 16 6.67 5.25 -33.06
N ALA A 17 6.20 6.43 -32.61
CA ALA A 17 6.45 6.92 -31.25
C ALA A 17 5.93 5.94 -30.17
N SER A 18 4.73 5.40 -30.37
CA SER A 18 4.12 4.42 -29.47
C SER A 18 4.89 3.10 -29.42
N ALA A 19 5.40 2.63 -30.57
CA ALA A 19 6.21 1.41 -30.64
C ALA A 19 7.55 1.56 -29.92
N LEU A 20 8.24 2.70 -30.11
CA LEU A 20 9.48 3.02 -29.39
C LEU A 20 9.25 3.11 -27.88
N TYR A 21 8.16 3.75 -27.45
CA TYR A 21 7.76 3.80 -26.04
C TYR A 21 7.52 2.39 -25.46
N ARG A 22 6.76 1.53 -26.16
CA ARG A 22 6.48 0.17 -25.68
C ARG A 22 7.75 -0.68 -25.58
N ARG A 23 8.68 -0.56 -26.55
CA ARG A 23 9.99 -1.24 -26.51
C ARG A 23 10.84 -0.75 -25.34
N GLY A 24 10.93 0.57 -25.15
CA GLY A 24 11.64 1.17 -24.02
C GLY A 24 11.05 0.76 -22.68
N LEU A 25 9.72 0.73 -22.56
CA LEU A 25 9.02 0.32 -21.35
C LEU A 25 9.23 -1.17 -21.04
N ALA A 26 9.24 -2.04 -22.06
CA ALA A 26 9.54 -3.46 -21.88
C ALA A 26 10.96 -3.66 -21.33
N ARG A 27 11.96 -2.99 -21.90
CA ARG A 27 13.35 -3.01 -21.40
C ARG A 27 13.48 -2.46 -19.99
N TYR A 28 12.79 -1.36 -19.69
CA TYR A 28 12.74 -0.78 -18.34
C TYR A 28 12.22 -1.78 -17.31
N ARG A 29 11.14 -2.50 -17.63
CA ARG A 29 10.54 -3.52 -16.75
C ARG A 29 11.41 -4.76 -16.55
N LEU A 30 12.31 -5.04 -17.48
CA LEU A 30 13.31 -6.10 -17.37
C LEU A 30 14.57 -5.66 -16.59
N GLY A 31 14.62 -4.40 -16.12
CA GLY A 31 15.79 -3.84 -15.43
C GLY A 31 16.92 -3.39 -16.37
N ASP A 32 16.75 -3.47 -17.69
CA ASP A 32 17.74 -3.00 -18.67
C ASP A 32 17.58 -1.49 -18.90
N HIS A 33 17.97 -0.70 -17.89
CA HIS A 33 17.91 0.76 -17.92
C HIS A 33 18.80 1.36 -19.00
N ARG A 34 19.91 0.69 -19.34
CA ARG A 34 20.88 1.14 -20.35
C ARG A 34 20.29 1.09 -21.76
N GLN A 35 19.61 0.00 -22.13
CA GLN A 35 18.94 -0.09 -23.44
C GLN A 35 17.56 0.58 -23.47
N SER A 36 16.87 0.71 -22.33
CA SER A 36 15.58 1.40 -22.25
C SER A 36 15.69 2.89 -22.57
N ARG A 37 16.74 3.56 -22.07
CA ARG A 37 16.96 5.00 -22.25
C ARG A 37 16.93 5.47 -23.72
N PRO A 38 17.74 4.91 -24.65
CA PRO A 38 17.77 5.39 -26.04
C PRO A 38 16.42 5.20 -26.75
N ASP A 39 15.65 4.16 -26.40
CA ASP A 39 14.31 3.94 -26.96
C ASP A 39 13.31 5.00 -26.52
N LEU A 40 13.31 5.33 -25.23
CA LEU A 40 12.45 6.38 -24.67
C LEU A 40 12.83 7.77 -25.18
N GLU A 41 14.12 8.06 -25.33
CA GLU A 41 14.60 9.30 -25.96
C GLU A 41 14.22 9.37 -27.44
N ALA A 42 14.28 8.26 -28.18
CA ALA A 42 13.83 8.20 -29.57
C ALA A 42 12.31 8.38 -29.70
N ALA A 43 11.53 7.83 -28.77
CA ALA A 43 10.08 8.08 -28.69
C ALA A 43 9.79 9.57 -28.44
N LEU A 44 10.54 10.20 -27.52
CA LEU A 44 10.40 11.62 -27.21
C LEU A 44 10.72 12.50 -28.43
N ARG A 45 11.82 12.23 -29.14
CA ARG A 45 12.17 12.92 -30.39
C ARG A 45 11.09 12.75 -31.46
N SER A 46 10.50 11.57 -31.56
CA SER A 46 9.39 11.30 -32.50
C SER A 46 8.14 12.14 -32.18
N ILE A 47 7.83 12.34 -30.89
CA ILE A 47 6.74 13.22 -30.45
C ILE A 47 7.05 14.69 -30.75
N SER A 48 8.28 15.15 -30.49
CA SER A 48 8.71 16.51 -30.82
C SER A 48 8.63 16.80 -32.32
N ASN A 49 9.11 15.88 -33.16
CA ASN A 49 9.00 16.00 -34.61
C ASN A 49 7.54 16.01 -35.06
N TRP A 50 6.69 15.20 -34.43
CA TRP A 50 5.26 15.20 -34.73
C TRP A 50 4.62 16.56 -34.42
N ARG A 51 5.00 17.23 -33.31
CA ARG A 51 4.53 18.60 -32.98
C ARG A 51 4.99 19.64 -33.98
N MET A 52 6.26 19.62 -34.37
CA MET A 52 6.81 20.60 -35.31
C MET A 52 6.16 20.51 -36.69
N ASN A 53 5.58 19.37 -37.05
CA ASN A 53 4.87 19.19 -38.32
C ASN A 53 3.36 19.47 -38.21
N GLN A 54 2.84 19.85 -37.04
CA GLN A 54 1.48 20.34 -36.89
C GLN A 54 1.51 21.88 -36.92
N ASP A 55 1.59 22.44 -38.13
CA ASP A 55 1.40 23.88 -38.34
C ASP A 55 -0.08 24.23 -38.14
N GLY A 56 -0.44 24.60 -36.90
CA GLY A 56 -1.72 25.24 -36.58
C GLY A 56 -2.87 24.30 -36.19
N ALA A 57 -3.30 24.45 -34.94
CA ALA A 57 -4.67 24.28 -34.46
C ALA A 57 -5.35 22.90 -34.60
N SER A 58 -4.73 21.86 -34.05
CA SER A 58 -5.48 20.67 -33.62
C SER A 58 -5.20 20.40 -32.14
N GLU A 59 -6.02 20.97 -31.25
CA GLU A 59 -5.98 20.69 -29.79
C GLU A 59 -6.30 19.22 -29.44
N ASP A 60 -6.73 18.42 -30.42
CA ASP A 60 -7.34 17.10 -30.21
C ASP A 60 -6.39 15.89 -30.23
N ALA A 61 -5.13 16.04 -29.78
CA ALA A 61 -4.25 14.89 -29.56
C ALA A 61 -3.92 14.64 -28.07
N PRO A 62 -4.92 14.51 -27.17
CA PRO A 62 -4.69 14.30 -25.73
C PRO A 62 -3.81 13.05 -25.46
N GLY A 63 -3.82 12.08 -26.37
CA GLY A 63 -2.98 10.88 -26.27
C GLY A 63 -1.47 11.14 -26.37
N MET A 64 -1.01 12.09 -27.18
CA MET A 64 0.44 12.33 -27.36
C MET A 64 1.05 13.12 -26.20
N HIS A 65 0.29 14.04 -25.60
CA HIS A 65 0.72 14.76 -24.40
C HIS A 65 0.89 13.84 -23.20
N ASP A 66 -0.04 12.91 -23.01
CA ASP A 66 0.05 11.93 -21.94
C ASP A 66 1.21 10.93 -22.17
N LEU A 67 1.42 10.51 -23.42
CA LEU A 67 2.57 9.67 -23.79
C LEU A 67 3.90 10.38 -23.49
N GLU A 68 4.03 11.67 -23.83
CA GLU A 68 5.21 12.48 -23.52
C GLU A 68 5.44 12.56 -22.01
N ARG A 69 4.40 12.87 -21.23
CA ARG A 69 4.47 12.96 -19.76
C ARG A 69 4.98 11.65 -19.16
N ARG A 70 4.46 10.52 -19.62
CA ARG A 70 4.90 9.18 -19.20
C ARG A 70 6.36 8.91 -19.58
N ILE A 71 6.77 9.20 -20.81
CA ILE A 71 8.17 9.03 -21.26
C ILE A 71 9.13 9.84 -20.38
N ARG A 72 8.82 11.11 -20.09
CA ARG A 72 9.65 11.97 -19.24
C ARG A 72 9.80 11.40 -17.82
N HIS A 73 8.74 10.86 -17.25
CA HIS A 73 8.78 10.21 -15.93
C HIS A 73 9.78 9.03 -15.91
N TYR A 74 9.68 8.11 -16.88
CA TYR A 74 10.62 6.97 -16.96
C TYR A 74 12.07 7.40 -17.22
N LEU A 75 12.30 8.45 -18.01
CA LEU A 75 13.64 8.97 -18.23
C LEU A 75 14.27 9.57 -16.96
N ILE A 76 13.48 10.19 -16.08
CA ILE A 76 13.95 10.67 -14.77
C ILE A 76 14.34 9.49 -13.89
N ASP A 77 13.48 8.47 -13.81
CA ASP A 77 13.74 7.28 -13.00
C ASP A 77 14.98 6.50 -13.48
N ILE A 78 15.15 6.36 -14.79
CA ILE A 78 16.34 5.72 -15.37
C ILE A 78 17.61 6.48 -15.01
N ARG A 79 17.62 7.82 -15.10
CA ARG A 79 18.80 8.63 -14.72
C ARG A 79 19.16 8.42 -13.25
N ARG A 80 18.16 8.49 -12.36
CA ARG A 80 18.37 8.26 -10.92
C ARG A 80 18.93 6.87 -10.64
N THR A 81 18.43 5.85 -11.34
CA THR A 81 18.90 4.46 -11.16
C THR A 81 20.33 4.28 -11.66
N LEU A 82 20.67 4.81 -12.84
CA LEU A 82 22.03 4.77 -13.38
C LEU A 82 23.04 5.55 -12.50
N GLU A 83 22.63 6.68 -11.90
CA GLU A 83 23.46 7.41 -10.94
C GLU A 83 23.71 6.61 -9.67
N LEU A 84 22.68 5.92 -9.15
CA LEU A 84 22.82 5.02 -7.99
C LEU A 84 23.71 3.81 -8.32
N GLU A 85 23.55 3.18 -9.48
CA GLU A 85 24.44 2.11 -9.94
C GLU A 85 25.88 2.59 -10.06
N LYS A 86 26.11 3.77 -10.66
CA LYS A 86 27.44 4.37 -10.77
C LYS A 86 28.04 4.65 -9.39
N ALA A 87 27.26 5.21 -8.47
CA ALA A 87 27.69 5.46 -7.10
C ALA A 87 28.01 4.15 -6.35
N ASN A 88 27.23 3.09 -6.56
CA ASN A 88 27.49 1.78 -5.98
C ASN A 88 28.76 1.14 -6.56
N CYS A 89 28.97 1.22 -7.88
CA CYS A 89 30.21 0.77 -8.51
C CYS A 89 31.41 1.55 -7.96
N GLN A 90 31.32 2.89 -7.88
CA GLN A 90 32.38 3.71 -7.30
C GLN A 90 32.67 3.35 -5.84
N LYS A 91 31.64 3.08 -5.02
CA LYS A 91 31.83 2.62 -3.64
C LYS A 91 32.56 1.28 -3.57
N ILE A 92 32.26 0.35 -4.47
CA ILE A 92 32.98 -0.93 -4.55
C ILE A 92 34.47 -0.70 -4.85
N PHE A 93 34.80 0.25 -5.74
CA PHE A 93 36.20 0.60 -6.06
C PHE A 93 36.89 1.48 -5.02
N LEU A 94 36.15 2.26 -4.22
CA LEU A 94 36.68 3.22 -3.25
C LEU A 94 36.73 2.71 -1.80
N ARG A 95 36.31 1.46 -1.53
CA ARG A 95 36.52 0.82 -0.22
C ARG A 95 38.04 0.68 0.03
N LYS A 96 38.62 1.66 0.70
CA LYS A 96 40.01 1.63 1.18
C LYS A 96 40.22 0.68 2.36
N ASP A 97 39.13 0.32 3.06
CA ASP A 97 39.18 -0.42 4.33
C ASP A 97 39.03 -1.94 4.17
N SER A 98 38.91 -2.45 2.94
CA SER A 98 39.04 -3.89 2.69
C SER A 98 40.49 -4.16 2.28
N GLU A 99 41.25 -4.82 3.16
CA GLU A 99 42.64 -5.28 2.92
C GLU A 99 42.79 -6.15 1.66
N LYS A 100 41.68 -6.55 1.04
CA LYS A 100 41.63 -7.17 -0.28
C LYS A 100 40.91 -6.24 -1.24
N ARG A 101 41.62 -5.69 -2.22
CA ARG A 101 40.98 -5.13 -3.43
C ARG A 101 40.23 -6.27 -4.11
N LEU A 102 39.13 -5.97 -4.79
CA LEU A 102 38.21 -6.91 -5.45
C LEU A 102 38.85 -7.89 -6.48
N TYR A 103 40.18 -7.83 -6.66
CA TYR A 103 40.95 -8.67 -7.58
C TYR A 103 42.28 -9.13 -6.98
N ASP A 104 42.49 -9.02 -5.66
CA ASP A 104 43.73 -9.48 -5.03
C ASP A 104 43.78 -11.01 -4.87
N ASP A 105 42.63 -11.66 -5.04
CA ASP A 105 42.40 -13.10 -5.05
C ASP A 105 42.43 -13.71 -6.47
N ARG A 106 42.86 -12.95 -7.49
CA ARG A 106 43.22 -13.56 -8.79
C ARG A 106 44.55 -14.31 -8.64
N PRO A 107 44.59 -15.63 -8.93
CA PRO A 107 45.80 -16.44 -8.80
C PRO A 107 46.94 -15.94 -9.70
N ASP A 108 46.60 -15.27 -10.81
CA ASP A 108 47.55 -14.73 -11.80
C ASP A 108 48.44 -13.58 -11.27
N ARG A 109 48.23 -13.10 -10.04
CA ARG A 109 48.94 -11.95 -9.47
C ARG A 109 49.95 -12.31 -8.39
N GLN A 110 50.01 -13.57 -7.93
CA GLN A 110 50.87 -14.00 -6.83
C GLN A 110 52.15 -14.74 -7.26
N GLU A 111 52.45 -14.83 -8.55
CA GLU A 111 53.74 -15.37 -9.00
C GLU A 111 54.52 -14.31 -9.76
N GLU A 112 55.57 -13.85 -9.09
CA GLU A 112 56.91 -13.55 -9.59
C GLU A 112 57.04 -12.86 -10.96
N GLN A 113 57.76 -11.73 -10.91
CA GLN A 113 58.55 -11.22 -12.02
C GLN A 113 59.66 -12.22 -12.39
N GLU A 114 59.30 -13.45 -12.79
CA GLU A 114 60.12 -14.17 -13.75
C GLU A 114 59.88 -13.50 -15.10
N THR A 115 60.93 -12.87 -15.64
CA THR A 115 60.98 -12.53 -17.06
C THR A 115 60.93 -13.82 -17.85
N VAL A 116 59.74 -14.38 -18.03
CA VAL A 116 59.49 -15.38 -19.05
C VAL A 116 59.66 -14.65 -20.37
N GLU A 117 60.77 -14.88 -21.06
CA GLU A 117 60.90 -14.54 -22.47
C GLU A 117 59.73 -15.21 -23.19
N VAL A 118 58.73 -14.41 -23.56
CA VAL A 118 57.63 -14.88 -24.39
C VAL A 118 58.21 -15.05 -25.78
N ASP A 119 58.40 -16.30 -26.20
CA ASP A 119 58.76 -16.63 -27.58
C ASP A 119 57.54 -16.37 -28.48
N ASP A 120 57.51 -15.16 -29.01
CA ASP A 120 56.49 -14.65 -29.92
C ASP A 120 56.72 -15.12 -31.37
N SER A 121 57.65 -16.06 -31.62
CA SER A 121 57.86 -16.59 -32.96
C SER A 121 56.59 -17.24 -33.50
N ASP A 122 56.35 -17.05 -34.80
CA ASP A 122 55.19 -17.62 -35.49
C ASP A 122 55.12 -19.15 -35.33
N GLU A 123 56.28 -19.80 -35.15
CA GLU A 123 56.41 -21.24 -34.91
C GLU A 123 55.90 -21.68 -33.52
N ALA A 124 56.18 -20.90 -32.47
CA ALA A 124 55.66 -21.15 -31.12
C ALA A 124 54.14 -20.94 -31.06
N ILE A 125 53.64 -19.91 -31.76
CA ILE A 125 52.21 -19.61 -31.86
C ILE A 125 51.49 -20.71 -32.66
N GLU A 126 52.04 -21.13 -33.80
CA GLU A 126 51.46 -22.23 -34.60
C GLU A 126 51.44 -23.55 -33.83
N ALA A 127 52.52 -23.90 -33.11
CA ALA A 127 52.58 -25.13 -32.34
C ALA A 127 51.50 -25.16 -31.23
N LYS A 128 51.28 -24.04 -30.56
CA LYS A 128 50.25 -23.90 -29.51
C LYS A 128 48.84 -23.95 -30.08
N LEU A 129 48.62 -23.34 -31.25
CA LEU A 129 47.35 -23.45 -31.98
C LEU A 129 47.10 -24.87 -32.51
N ARG A 130 48.16 -25.59 -32.90
CA ARG A 130 48.07 -27.00 -33.35
C ARG A 130 47.69 -27.93 -32.19
N ALA A 131 48.20 -27.66 -30.99
CA ALA A 131 47.81 -28.37 -29.76
C ALA A 131 46.35 -28.09 -29.35
N LEU A 132 45.93 -26.82 -29.39
CA LEU A 132 44.54 -26.42 -29.07
C LEU A 132 43.51 -26.93 -30.07
N ARG A 133 43.91 -27.16 -31.32
CA ARG A 133 43.04 -27.72 -32.37
C ARG A 133 42.87 -29.23 -32.30
N GLY A 134 43.43 -29.91 -31.28
CA GLY A 134 43.13 -31.29 -30.94
C GLY A 134 43.05 -32.22 -32.16
N GLY A 135 44.21 -32.59 -32.71
CA GLY A 135 44.50 -33.56 -33.78
C GLY A 135 43.36 -34.44 -34.35
N GLY A 136 42.30 -33.84 -34.88
CA GLY A 136 41.18 -34.51 -35.52
C GLY A 136 40.68 -33.67 -36.68
N GLY A 137 41.13 -34.00 -37.89
CA GLY A 137 40.73 -33.32 -39.11
C GLY A 137 39.21 -33.35 -39.30
N TRP A 138 38.59 -32.18 -39.32
CA TRP A 138 37.18 -32.02 -39.64
C TRP A 138 36.99 -31.92 -41.15
N CYS A 139 36.45 -32.98 -41.74
CA CYS A 139 35.90 -32.99 -43.09
C CYS A 139 34.44 -32.53 -43.04
N CYS A 140 34.10 -31.52 -43.82
CA CYS A 140 32.80 -30.86 -43.85
C CYS A 140 31.80 -31.63 -44.73
N CYS A 141 31.12 -32.65 -44.23
CA CYS A 141 29.81 -33.12 -44.75
C CYS A 141 29.24 -34.30 -43.95
N GLY A 142 27.93 -34.27 -43.61
CA GLY A 142 27.23 -35.50 -43.19
C GLY A 142 26.01 -35.32 -42.29
N TYR A 143 24.84 -35.41 -42.91
CA TYR A 143 23.50 -35.51 -42.33
C TYR A 143 23.26 -36.77 -41.45
N ARG A 144 22.36 -36.64 -40.47
CA ARG A 144 21.35 -37.62 -39.96
C ARG A 144 21.75 -38.89 -39.18
N THR A 145 20.86 -39.14 -38.20
CA THR A 145 20.35 -40.40 -37.59
C THR A 145 20.98 -41.03 -36.34
N LEU A 146 20.06 -41.33 -35.41
CA LEU A 146 20.06 -42.30 -34.29
C LEU A 146 20.92 -41.92 -33.07
N GLY A 147 20.47 -42.07 -31.82
CA GLY A 147 19.49 -43.02 -31.28
C GLY A 147 20.23 -44.04 -30.41
N HIS A 148 20.08 -43.90 -29.09
CA HIS A 148 20.55 -44.80 -28.02
C HIS A 148 22.07 -44.97 -27.80
N TRP A 149 22.47 -44.70 -26.54
CA TRP A 149 23.46 -45.38 -25.65
C TRP A 149 23.90 -44.34 -24.60
N VAL A 150 23.26 -44.25 -23.43
CA VAL A 150 23.44 -45.06 -22.20
C VAL A 150 24.70 -44.67 -21.41
N LYS A 151 24.41 -44.07 -20.24
CA LYS A 151 25.06 -44.21 -18.92
C LYS A 151 26.57 -44.02 -18.85
N ASP A 152 26.97 -42.91 -18.21
CA ASP A 152 27.75 -42.93 -16.96
C ASP A 152 28.12 -41.50 -16.55
N PHE A 153 27.44 -40.99 -15.51
CA PHE A 153 27.91 -39.81 -14.76
C PHE A 153 27.56 -40.00 -13.28
N PRO A 154 28.56 -40.05 -12.38
CA PRO A 154 28.31 -40.17 -10.96
C PRO A 154 27.79 -38.84 -10.40
N ARG A 155 26.65 -38.89 -9.71
CA ARG A 155 26.10 -37.78 -8.92
C ARG A 155 27.05 -37.47 -7.77
N ARG A 156 27.68 -36.29 -7.77
CA ARG A 156 28.21 -35.66 -6.56
C ARG A 156 27.09 -34.87 -5.89
N THR A 157 26.57 -35.45 -4.82
CA THR A 157 25.86 -34.77 -3.73
C THR A 157 26.83 -33.89 -2.93
N GLU A 158 26.26 -32.94 -2.18
CA GLU A 158 26.89 -31.94 -1.30
C GLU A 158 27.28 -30.60 -1.93
N PHE A 159 26.28 -29.73 -2.09
CA PHE A 159 26.49 -28.29 -1.97
C PHE A 159 26.01 -27.85 -0.58
N LYS A 160 26.94 -27.57 0.33
CA LYS A 160 26.69 -26.87 1.58
C LYS A 160 26.32 -25.42 1.25
N SER A 161 25.07 -25.03 1.47
CA SER A 161 24.64 -23.64 1.44
C SER A 161 25.12 -22.92 2.71
N GLY A 162 26.21 -22.16 2.60
CA GLY A 162 26.61 -21.19 3.62
C GLY A 162 25.72 -19.94 3.55
N PRO A 163 25.44 -19.25 4.68
CA PRO A 163 24.58 -18.08 4.70
C PRO A 163 25.30 -16.85 4.14
N ALA A 164 24.78 -16.29 3.06
CA ALA A 164 25.20 -14.99 2.54
C ALA A 164 24.70 -13.87 3.47
N SER A 165 25.62 -13.04 3.94
CA SER A 165 25.45 -12.06 5.01
C SER A 165 24.53 -10.88 4.65
N ILE A 166 23.48 -10.69 5.46
CA ILE A 166 22.55 -9.56 5.50
C ILE A 166 23.22 -8.39 6.25
N THR A 167 24.17 -7.69 5.62
CA THR A 167 24.89 -6.57 6.30
C THR A 167 24.88 -5.26 5.52
N GLN A 168 24.34 -5.22 4.29
CA GLN A 168 24.35 -3.99 3.48
C GLN A 168 23.14 -3.06 3.69
N ARG A 169 21.98 -3.56 4.13
CA ARG A 169 20.77 -2.71 4.31
C ARG A 169 20.74 -1.98 5.66
N THR A 170 21.25 -2.58 6.73
CA THR A 170 21.30 -2.01 8.08
C THR A 170 22.28 -0.82 8.19
N HIS A 171 23.36 -0.83 7.42
CA HIS A 171 24.39 0.22 7.45
C HIS A 171 23.95 1.53 6.76
N GLN A 172 22.93 1.50 5.90
CA GLN A 172 22.42 2.68 5.19
C GLN A 172 21.43 3.49 6.05
N GLN A 173 20.75 2.85 7.01
CA GLN A 173 19.83 3.50 7.95
C GLN A 173 20.56 4.21 9.10
N GLN A 174 21.67 3.65 9.62
CA GLN A 174 22.43 4.26 10.73
C GLN A 174 23.24 5.50 10.34
N ARG A 175 23.45 5.78 9.04
CA ARG A 175 24.25 6.93 8.57
C ARG A 175 23.47 8.23 8.43
N LEU A 176 22.15 8.20 8.33
CA LEU A 176 21.33 9.42 8.21
C LEU A 176 21.13 10.14 9.57
N THR A 177 21.30 9.42 10.69
CA THR A 177 21.21 9.98 12.05
C THR A 177 22.51 10.59 12.56
N ALA A 178 23.67 10.30 11.95
CA ALA A 178 24.98 10.76 12.44
C ALA A 178 25.44 12.13 11.87
N SER A 179 24.65 12.78 11.00
CA SER A 179 25.08 13.99 10.28
C SER A 179 24.82 15.33 11.00
N TRP A 180 24.39 15.33 12.26
CA TRP A 180 24.11 16.55 13.02
C TRP A 180 24.97 16.62 14.27
N LYS A 181 26.14 17.25 14.17
CA LYS A 181 26.92 17.77 15.30
C LYS A 181 26.98 19.30 15.16
N MET A 182 26.40 20.00 16.14
CA MET A 182 26.50 21.46 16.28
C MET A 182 27.85 21.83 16.94
N PRO A 183 28.49 22.94 16.57
CA PRO A 183 29.60 23.50 17.33
C PRO A 183 29.09 24.36 18.50
N SER A 184 29.90 24.41 19.54
CA SER A 184 29.68 25.10 20.81
C SER A 184 30.15 26.57 20.80
N SER A 185 29.48 27.37 21.65
CA SER A 185 29.88 28.63 22.31
C SER A 185 29.82 29.96 21.54
N GLY A 186 29.20 30.98 22.18
CA GLY A 186 29.55 32.39 22.04
C GLY A 186 28.40 33.41 21.82
N GLU A 187 27.72 33.82 22.91
CA GLU A 187 27.01 35.09 23.22
C GLU A 187 26.22 35.96 22.16
N GLN A 188 24.95 36.25 22.55
CA GLN A 188 23.96 37.31 22.18
C GLN A 188 23.13 37.23 20.87
N PRO A 189 21.93 37.88 20.80
CA PRO A 189 20.79 37.98 21.72
C PRO A 189 19.52 37.31 21.13
N GLU A 190 18.44 37.21 21.91
CA GLU A 190 17.18 36.48 21.58
C GLU A 190 16.61 36.76 20.18
N LEU A 191 16.81 35.80 19.26
CA LEU A 191 16.12 35.68 17.98
C LEU A 191 15.30 34.39 18.01
N ILE A 192 13.97 34.52 18.09
CA ILE A 192 13.04 33.40 17.99
C ILE A 192 13.03 32.92 16.53
N LEU A 193 13.96 32.03 16.16
CA LEU A 193 14.03 31.44 14.82
C LEU A 193 13.21 30.15 14.74
N LYS A 194 11.93 30.27 14.36
CA LYS A 194 11.22 29.16 13.73
C LYS A 194 11.69 29.07 12.27
N GLY A 195 12.62 28.16 11.98
CA GLY A 195 12.88 27.69 10.62
C GLY A 195 13.47 28.70 9.60
N GLY A 196 14.17 29.75 10.07
CA GLY A 196 14.75 30.77 9.17
C GLY A 196 13.76 31.82 8.67
N GLN A 197 12.59 31.91 9.31
CA GLN A 197 11.65 33.03 9.12
C GLN A 197 12.15 34.25 9.90
N GLN A 198 12.14 35.41 9.26
CA GLN A 198 12.36 36.70 9.89
C GLN A 198 11.07 37.51 9.78
N THR A 199 10.40 37.80 10.89
CA THR A 199 9.25 38.71 10.91
C THR A 199 9.70 40.07 10.40
N VAL A 200 9.12 40.52 9.28
CA VAL A 200 9.51 41.76 8.60
C VAL A 200 8.61 42.93 8.99
N SER A 201 7.44 42.66 9.56
CA SER A 201 6.57 43.68 10.13
C SER A 201 5.79 43.14 11.32
N GLN A 202 5.73 43.93 12.39
CA GLN A 202 4.88 43.66 13.56
C GLN A 202 3.43 44.10 13.34
N THR A 203 3.18 44.91 12.31
CA THR A 203 1.86 45.42 11.95
C THR A 203 1.05 44.32 11.27
N PHE A 204 -0.25 44.23 11.59
CA PHE A 204 -1.17 43.32 10.91
C PHE A 204 -1.66 43.96 9.61
N TYR A 205 -1.60 43.20 8.51
CA TYR A 205 -2.10 43.60 7.21
C TYR A 205 -3.36 42.83 6.87
N SER A 206 -4.34 43.53 6.29
CA SER A 206 -5.56 42.92 5.80
C SER A 206 -5.32 42.32 4.42
N GLY A 207 -5.91 41.15 4.17
CA GLY A 207 -5.81 40.48 2.88
C GLY A 207 -7.05 39.67 2.53
N GLU A 208 -7.20 39.32 1.26
CA GLU A 208 -8.30 38.53 0.72
C GLU A 208 -7.78 37.23 0.11
N VAL A 209 -8.36 36.09 0.48
CA VAL A 209 -7.92 34.77 -0.01
C VAL A 209 -8.29 34.59 -1.48
N LEU A 210 -7.29 34.67 -2.36
CA LEU A 210 -7.46 34.50 -3.82
C LEU A 210 -7.47 33.02 -4.25
N PHE A 211 -6.70 32.18 -3.56
CA PHE A 211 -6.53 30.79 -3.96
C PHE A 211 -6.18 29.91 -2.77
N LEU A 212 -6.79 28.72 -2.73
CA LEU A 212 -6.49 27.67 -1.76
C LEU A 212 -5.75 26.53 -2.46
N GLY A 213 -4.48 26.41 -2.12
CA GLY A 213 -3.58 25.36 -2.58
C GLY A 213 -3.48 24.20 -1.62
N LYS A 214 -2.77 23.15 -2.06
CA LYS A 214 -2.48 21.99 -1.22
C LYS A 214 -1.49 22.37 -0.11
N GLY A 215 -2.01 22.78 1.04
CA GLY A 215 -1.22 23.15 2.21
C GLY A 215 -0.72 24.60 2.21
N PHE A 216 -1.33 25.48 1.40
CA PHE A 216 -1.02 26.91 1.39
C PHE A 216 -2.19 27.73 0.84
N ALA A 217 -2.23 29.03 1.10
CA ALA A 217 -3.15 29.98 0.48
C ALA A 217 -2.37 31.11 -0.19
N TRP A 218 -2.87 31.64 -1.32
CA TRP A 218 -2.43 32.92 -1.88
C TRP A 218 -3.42 33.99 -1.45
N ILE A 219 -2.91 35.05 -0.83
CA ILE A 219 -3.73 36.12 -0.26
C ILE A 219 -3.32 37.44 -0.91
N LYS A 220 -4.30 38.18 -1.45
CA LYS A 220 -4.14 39.55 -1.95
C LYS A 220 -4.04 40.47 -0.74
N LEU A 221 -3.00 41.28 -0.64
CA LEU A 221 -2.98 42.35 0.36
C LEU A 221 -3.98 43.44 -0.05
N LEU A 222 -4.85 43.83 0.88
CA LEU A 222 -5.82 44.92 0.71
C LEU A 222 -5.21 46.25 1.15
N ASP A 223 -4.36 46.21 2.18
CA ASP A 223 -3.63 47.37 2.67
C ASP A 223 -2.33 47.49 1.88
N ALA A 224 -2.07 48.67 1.30
CA ALA A 224 -0.77 48.96 0.73
C ALA A 224 0.25 48.90 1.88
N PRO A 225 1.31 48.08 1.77
CA PRO A 225 2.37 48.10 2.76
C PRO A 225 3.00 49.49 2.74
N GLY A 226 2.69 50.31 3.76
CA GLY A 226 3.22 51.66 3.87
C GLY A 226 4.73 51.68 4.13
N ASP A 227 5.27 52.84 4.54
CA ASP A 227 6.70 53.04 4.80
C ASP A 227 7.28 52.11 5.90
N GLU A 228 6.45 51.34 6.59
CA GLU A 228 6.83 50.37 7.63
C GLU A 228 7.43 49.07 7.07
N VAL A 229 7.23 48.75 5.78
CA VAL A 229 7.79 47.55 5.16
C VAL A 229 9.10 47.89 4.43
N PRO A 230 10.23 47.23 4.74
CA PRO A 230 11.48 47.50 4.05
C PRO A 230 11.36 47.34 2.52
N GLU A 231 11.97 48.23 1.73
CA GLU A 231 11.88 48.20 0.26
C GLU A 231 12.34 46.84 -0.32
N SER A 232 13.29 46.17 0.32
CA SER A 232 13.74 44.82 -0.05
C SER A 232 12.62 43.77 0.03
N VAL A 233 11.69 43.91 0.97
CA VAL A 233 10.52 43.03 1.13
C VAL A 233 9.46 43.39 0.09
N LEU A 234 9.28 44.68 -0.21
CA LEU A 234 8.39 45.14 -1.28
C LEU A 234 8.84 44.61 -2.65
N GLU A 235 10.14 44.61 -2.92
CA GLU A 235 10.71 44.04 -4.14
C GLU A 235 10.43 42.52 -4.23
N GLN A 236 10.63 41.77 -3.14
CA GLN A 236 10.27 40.35 -3.08
C GLN A 236 8.77 40.10 -3.29
N LEU A 237 7.90 40.93 -2.73
CA LEU A 237 6.45 40.83 -2.95
C LEU A 237 6.08 41.09 -4.41
N ARG A 238 6.71 42.08 -5.07
CA ARG A 238 6.50 42.38 -6.50
C ARG A 238 6.96 41.21 -7.37
N GLU A 239 8.14 40.64 -7.10
CA GLU A 239 8.65 39.47 -7.81
C GLU A 239 7.74 38.26 -7.66
N MET A 240 7.29 37.98 -6.43
CA MET A 240 6.39 36.86 -6.15
C MET A 240 5.03 37.06 -6.83
N THR A 241 4.49 38.27 -6.79
CA THR A 241 3.23 38.62 -7.48
C THR A 241 3.35 38.44 -8.99
N ALA A 242 4.46 38.89 -9.60
CA ALA A 242 4.73 38.66 -11.01
C ALA A 242 4.84 37.17 -11.35
N ALA A 243 5.50 36.37 -10.50
CA ALA A 243 5.62 34.93 -10.68
C ALA A 243 4.26 34.22 -10.58
N VAL A 244 3.40 34.63 -9.64
CA VAL A 244 2.04 34.10 -9.47
C VAL A 244 1.16 34.49 -10.66
N LYS A 245 1.20 35.74 -11.14
CA LYS A 245 0.50 36.18 -12.36
C LYS A 245 0.96 35.40 -13.61
N LYS A 246 2.26 35.12 -13.75
CA LYS A 246 2.80 34.31 -14.86
C LYS A 246 2.32 32.85 -14.78
N LYS A 247 2.29 32.26 -13.58
CA LYS A 247 1.79 30.90 -13.35
C LYS A 247 0.27 30.81 -13.53
N SER A 248 -0.51 31.82 -13.14
CA SER A 248 -1.97 31.80 -13.32
C SER A 248 -2.36 31.78 -14.79
N ARG A 249 -1.65 32.52 -15.65
CA ARG A 249 -1.83 32.51 -17.11
C ARG A 249 -1.60 31.12 -17.74
N THR A 250 -0.75 30.28 -17.14
CA THR A 250 -0.34 28.98 -17.69
C THR A 250 -0.99 27.76 -17.02
N GLN A 251 -1.25 27.80 -15.70
CA GLN A 251 -1.73 26.64 -14.93
C GLN A 251 -3.16 26.77 -14.41
N LEU A 252 -3.68 27.99 -14.20
CA LEU A 252 -5.03 28.21 -13.62
C LEU A 252 -6.17 28.26 -14.66
N ARG A 253 -5.88 28.07 -15.97
CA ARG A 253 -6.90 27.98 -17.04
C ARG A 253 -7.99 26.94 -16.78
N HIS A 254 -7.70 25.90 -16.00
CA HIS A 254 -8.66 24.83 -15.67
C HIS A 254 -9.52 25.10 -14.43
N ARG A 255 -9.31 26.18 -13.67
CA ARG A 255 -9.95 26.38 -12.35
C ARG A 255 -10.75 27.69 -12.17
N LYS A 256 -11.09 28.39 -13.25
CA LYS A 256 -11.87 29.67 -13.29
C LYS A 256 -11.34 30.86 -12.44
N ALA A 257 -10.40 30.67 -11.52
CA ALA A 257 -9.79 31.76 -10.75
C ALA A 257 -8.74 32.52 -11.59
N LYS A 258 -9.16 33.59 -12.27
CA LYS A 258 -8.24 34.59 -12.84
C LYS A 258 -7.85 35.56 -11.73
N ILE A 259 -6.55 35.66 -11.45
CA ILE A 259 -6.02 36.73 -10.59
C ILE A 259 -6.09 38.01 -11.40
N ASP A 260 -6.81 39.01 -10.88
CA ASP A 260 -6.96 40.32 -11.52
C ASP A 260 -5.58 40.98 -11.75
N GLU A 261 -5.41 41.63 -12.90
CA GLU A 261 -4.17 42.34 -13.23
C GLU A 261 -3.91 43.51 -12.26
N THR A 262 -4.96 44.01 -11.59
CA THR A 262 -4.94 45.07 -10.57
C THR A 262 -4.32 44.64 -9.23
N VAL A 263 -4.07 43.35 -9.00
CA VAL A 263 -3.48 42.88 -7.72
C VAL A 263 -2.01 43.30 -7.64
N GLU A 264 -1.68 44.23 -6.74
CA GLU A 264 -0.30 44.72 -6.56
C GLU A 264 0.60 43.76 -5.79
N TYR A 265 0.08 43.18 -4.70
CA TYR A 265 0.85 42.31 -3.82
C TYR A 265 0.07 41.04 -3.45
N VAL A 266 0.73 39.89 -3.60
CA VAL A 266 0.26 38.57 -3.18
C VAL A 266 1.22 38.03 -2.14
N VAL A 267 0.69 37.45 -1.06
CA VAL A 267 1.44 36.79 0.01
C VAL A 267 1.08 35.31 0.04
N TYR A 268 2.02 34.43 0.37
CA TYR A 268 1.73 33.02 0.62
C TYR A 268 1.53 32.76 2.11
N VAL A 269 0.58 31.91 2.47
CA VAL A 269 0.38 31.45 3.85
C VAL A 269 0.49 29.94 3.90
N SER A 270 1.32 29.39 4.77
CA SER A 270 1.50 27.94 4.93
C SER A 270 0.37 27.32 5.75
N ALA A 271 0.02 26.05 5.48
CA ALA A 271 -0.96 25.32 6.29
C ALA A 271 -0.61 25.17 7.76
N LEU A 272 0.69 25.26 8.12
CA LEU A 272 1.09 25.29 9.52
C LEU A 272 0.59 26.54 10.23
N ASP A 273 0.63 27.68 9.53
CA ASP A 273 0.17 28.98 10.03
C ASP A 273 -1.37 29.09 9.99
N LEU A 274 -2.02 28.24 9.18
CA LEU A 274 -3.48 28.08 9.15
C LEU A 274 -4.03 27.12 10.23
N SER A 275 -3.17 26.40 10.96
CA SER A 275 -3.62 25.32 11.85
C SER A 275 -4.46 25.79 13.04
N ASN A 276 -4.37 27.08 13.39
CA ASN A 276 -5.13 27.70 14.47
C ASN A 276 -6.36 28.50 13.98
N THR A 277 -6.59 28.60 12.66
CA THR A 277 -7.72 29.35 12.10
C THR A 277 -8.85 28.45 11.65
N ARG A 278 -10.07 29.03 11.61
CA ARG A 278 -11.19 28.45 10.86
C ARG A 278 -10.75 28.19 9.42
N PRO A 279 -11.24 27.13 8.76
CA PRO A 279 -10.86 26.82 7.38
C PRO A 279 -11.12 28.02 6.47
N LEU A 280 -10.06 28.56 5.86
CA LEU A 280 -10.16 29.67 4.92
C LEU A 280 -11.05 29.31 3.74
N ARG A 281 -11.90 30.25 3.35
CA ARG A 281 -12.72 30.19 2.12
C ARG A 281 -12.14 31.17 1.09
N LEU A 282 -12.36 30.89 -0.20
CA LEU A 282 -12.06 31.87 -1.25
C LEU A 282 -12.88 33.14 -1.00
N GLY A 283 -12.25 34.31 -1.07
CA GLY A 283 -12.87 35.60 -0.75
C GLY A 283 -12.95 35.93 0.74
N ALA A 284 -12.48 35.07 1.65
CA ALA A 284 -12.37 35.41 3.07
C ALA A 284 -11.37 36.56 3.26
N GLN A 285 -11.75 37.54 4.07
CA GLN A 285 -10.84 38.57 4.54
C GLN A 285 -10.11 38.05 5.77
N VAL A 286 -8.80 38.28 5.78
CA VAL A 286 -7.92 37.88 6.86
C VAL A 286 -7.06 39.06 7.32
N LYS A 287 -6.58 39.01 8.56
CA LYS A 287 -5.45 39.81 9.04
C LYS A 287 -4.26 38.89 9.27
N MET A 288 -3.06 39.34 8.94
CA MET A 288 -1.83 38.55 9.13
C MET A 288 -0.62 39.46 9.33
N ARG A 289 0.42 38.95 10.00
CA ARG A 289 1.75 39.60 10.04
C ARG A 289 2.61 39.07 8.90
N LEU A 290 3.56 39.88 8.42
CA LEU A 290 4.44 39.48 7.32
C LEU A 290 5.78 38.97 7.86
N TYR A 291 6.26 37.86 7.31
CA TYR A 291 7.62 37.36 7.48
C TYR A 291 8.30 37.20 6.12
N SER A 292 9.62 37.24 6.10
CA SER A 292 10.43 36.84 4.95
C SER A 292 11.19 35.56 5.27
N ASP A 293 11.29 34.67 4.29
CA ASP A 293 12.10 33.47 4.35
C ASP A 293 12.79 33.21 2.99
N THR A 294 13.49 32.09 2.89
CA THR A 294 14.16 31.69 1.63
C THR A 294 13.23 31.48 0.42
N ARG A 295 11.90 31.48 0.62
CA ARG A 295 10.89 31.28 -0.43
C ARG A 295 10.20 32.58 -0.83
N GLY A 296 10.43 33.68 -0.13
CA GLY A 296 9.84 34.99 -0.36
C GLY A 296 9.15 35.52 0.89
N VAL A 297 8.06 36.27 0.70
CA VAL A 297 7.32 36.90 1.80
C VAL A 297 6.06 36.11 2.11
N GLY A 298 5.92 35.66 3.35
CA GLY A 298 4.79 34.88 3.85
C GLY A 298 3.96 35.62 4.89
N GLY A 299 2.76 35.10 5.17
CA GLY A 299 1.89 35.59 6.25
C GLY A 299 1.89 34.63 7.44
N GLU A 300 2.11 35.15 8.65
CA GLU A 300 1.98 34.43 9.92
C GLU A 300 0.85 35.02 10.77
N ASP A 301 0.42 34.28 11.81
CA ASP A 301 -0.68 34.65 12.70
C ASP A 301 -1.92 35.14 11.96
N VAL A 302 -2.34 34.35 10.99
CA VAL A 302 -3.51 34.67 10.18
C VAL A 302 -4.76 34.60 11.07
N GLU A 303 -5.65 35.56 10.96
CA GLU A 303 -6.95 35.61 11.63
C GLU A 303 -8.04 35.96 10.61
N VAL A 304 -9.16 35.24 10.57
CA VAL A 304 -10.27 35.54 9.64
C VAL A 304 -11.10 36.68 10.20
N THR A 305 -11.16 37.81 9.49
CA THR A 305 -11.88 39.02 9.93
C THR A 305 -13.28 39.15 9.35
N ALA A 306 -13.51 38.68 8.13
CA ALA A 306 -14.82 38.64 7.52
C ALA A 306 -14.92 37.44 6.57
N GLU A 307 -16.03 36.69 6.65
CA GLU A 307 -16.37 35.70 5.64
C GLU A 307 -17.14 36.38 4.51
N PRO A 308 -16.94 35.98 3.24
CA PRO A 308 -17.76 36.50 2.16
C PRO A 308 -19.20 36.11 2.45
N GLU A 309 -20.11 37.10 2.44
CA GLU A 309 -21.55 36.82 2.50
C GLU A 309 -21.86 35.93 1.30
N LEU A 310 -22.28 34.68 1.58
CA LEU A 310 -22.78 33.80 0.53
C LEU A 310 -23.93 34.56 -0.14
N PRO A 311 -23.93 34.73 -1.47
CA PRO A 311 -25.01 35.41 -2.15
C PRO A 311 -26.32 34.75 -1.72
N SER A 312 -27.21 35.53 -1.10
CA SER A 312 -28.53 35.07 -0.67
C SER A 312 -29.18 34.39 -1.87
N GLN A 313 -29.56 33.12 -1.68
CA GLN A 313 -30.07 32.24 -2.73
C GLN A 313 -31.10 32.98 -3.59
N VAL A 314 -30.72 33.29 -4.83
CA VAL A 314 -31.68 33.63 -5.87
C VAL A 314 -32.42 32.32 -6.15
N GLU A 315 -33.74 32.33 -5.99
CA GLU A 315 -34.62 31.17 -6.25
C GLU A 315 -34.39 30.67 -7.69
N GLU A 316 -33.56 29.64 -7.80
CA GLU A 316 -33.32 28.89 -9.03
C GLU A 316 -34.49 27.90 -9.19
N PRO A 317 -35.09 27.77 -10.39
CA PRO A 317 -36.25 26.90 -10.59
C PRO A 317 -35.92 25.45 -10.23
N GLU A 318 -36.81 24.80 -9.47
CA GLU A 318 -36.66 23.45 -8.91
C GLU A 318 -36.03 22.46 -9.89
N ALA A 319 -34.74 22.21 -9.70
CA ALA A 319 -34.03 21.10 -10.29
C ALA A 319 -34.41 19.80 -9.55
N PRO A 320 -34.40 18.64 -10.23
CA PRO A 320 -34.66 17.35 -9.60
C PRO A 320 -33.68 17.10 -8.43
N PRO A 321 -34.08 16.32 -7.41
CA PRO A 321 -33.38 16.21 -6.14
C PRO A 321 -31.88 15.90 -6.31
N GLU A 322 -31.04 16.83 -5.83
CA GLU A 322 -29.56 16.84 -5.93
C GLU A 322 -28.89 15.62 -5.23
N GLU A 323 -29.61 14.91 -4.36
CA GLU A 323 -29.10 13.75 -3.61
C GLU A 323 -28.63 12.60 -4.51
N ASP A 324 -29.25 12.40 -5.68
CA ASP A 324 -28.87 11.30 -6.59
C ASP A 324 -27.62 11.62 -7.42
N ALA A 325 -27.32 12.89 -7.67
CA ALA A 325 -26.16 13.31 -8.46
C ALA A 325 -24.86 13.24 -7.64
N GLU A 326 -24.91 13.62 -6.36
CA GLU A 326 -23.73 13.54 -5.47
C GLU A 326 -23.39 12.08 -5.11
N ALA A 327 -24.39 11.22 -4.93
CA ALA A 327 -24.18 9.79 -4.70
C ALA A 327 -23.50 9.08 -5.90
N GLN A 328 -23.77 9.53 -7.14
CA GLN A 328 -23.11 8.99 -8.32
C GLN A 328 -21.63 9.40 -8.43
N ASP A 329 -21.25 10.58 -7.95
CA ASP A 329 -19.84 11.03 -8.05
C ASP A 329 -18.91 10.43 -6.99
N HIS A 330 -19.44 9.65 -6.05
CA HIS A 330 -18.60 8.90 -5.11
C HIS A 330 -18.24 7.50 -5.58
N LYS A 331 -18.89 6.93 -6.61
CA LYS A 331 -18.57 5.57 -7.06
C LYS A 331 -17.10 5.45 -7.52
N PRO A 332 -16.36 4.39 -7.13
CA PRO A 332 -14.97 4.21 -7.50
C PRO A 332 -14.83 4.10 -9.02
N ARG A 333 -13.73 4.61 -9.58
CA ARG A 333 -13.50 4.63 -11.04
C ARG A 333 -13.66 3.26 -11.71
N TYR A 334 -13.29 2.17 -11.04
CA TYR A 334 -13.44 0.82 -11.61
C TYR A 334 -14.90 0.35 -11.61
N MET A 335 -15.74 0.78 -10.65
CA MET A 335 -17.18 0.49 -10.64
C MET A 335 -17.86 1.23 -11.79
N ARG A 336 -17.55 2.51 -12.02
CA ARG A 336 -18.06 3.24 -13.20
C ARG A 336 -17.63 2.57 -14.50
N SER A 337 -16.35 2.18 -14.59
CA SER A 337 -15.83 1.44 -15.75
C SER A 337 -16.49 0.06 -15.91
N PHE A 338 -16.94 -0.54 -14.81
CA PHE A 338 -17.64 -1.82 -14.81
C PHE A 338 -19.09 -1.64 -15.25
N GLU A 339 -19.80 -0.63 -14.74
CA GLU A 339 -21.15 -0.26 -15.17
C GLU A 339 -21.19 0.05 -16.68
N THR A 340 -20.19 0.77 -17.21
CA THR A 340 -20.06 0.99 -18.65
C THR A 340 -19.88 -0.34 -19.40
N LYS A 341 -19.04 -1.24 -18.90
CA LYS A 341 -18.85 -2.57 -19.52
C LYS A 341 -20.09 -3.44 -19.46
N VAL A 342 -20.80 -3.43 -18.34
CA VAL A 342 -22.08 -4.14 -18.15
C VAL A 342 -23.10 -3.66 -19.18
N ALA A 343 -23.17 -2.34 -19.40
CA ALA A 343 -24.04 -1.75 -20.42
C ALA A 343 -23.60 -2.12 -21.85
N GLU A 344 -22.30 -2.10 -22.16
CA GLU A 344 -21.76 -2.50 -23.47
C GLU A 344 -21.92 -4.01 -23.77
N GLU A 345 -21.92 -4.84 -22.73
CA GLU A 345 -22.07 -6.30 -22.83
C GLU A 345 -23.51 -6.73 -23.12
N GLU A 346 -24.50 -5.83 -22.98
CA GLU A 346 -25.93 -6.11 -23.20
C GLU A 346 -26.40 -7.34 -22.41
N ARG A 347 -26.05 -7.40 -21.12
CA ARG A 347 -26.31 -8.55 -20.27
C ARG A 347 -27.81 -8.84 -20.14
N GLN A 348 -28.21 -10.02 -20.59
CA GLN A 348 -29.55 -10.57 -20.41
C GLN A 348 -29.55 -11.40 -19.13
N VAL A 349 -30.12 -10.84 -18.07
CA VAL A 349 -30.28 -11.53 -16.79
C VAL A 349 -31.28 -12.68 -16.95
N LEU A 350 -30.93 -13.85 -16.44
CA LEU A 350 -31.77 -15.02 -16.43
C LEU A 350 -32.32 -15.28 -15.03
N ASP A 351 -33.58 -15.72 -14.98
CA ASP A 351 -34.20 -16.09 -13.73
C ASP A 351 -33.64 -17.41 -13.17
N GLY A 352 -33.64 -17.50 -11.84
CA GLY A 352 -33.16 -18.67 -11.09
C GLY A 352 -31.84 -18.43 -10.37
N SER A 353 -31.66 -19.18 -9.28
CA SER A 353 -30.40 -19.26 -8.54
C SER A 353 -29.82 -20.66 -8.71
N TYR A 354 -28.50 -20.72 -8.89
CA TYR A 354 -27.76 -21.93 -9.19
C TYR A 354 -26.62 -22.08 -8.19
N GLU A 355 -26.28 -23.32 -7.88
CA GLU A 355 -25.13 -23.65 -7.05
C GLU A 355 -23.97 -24.12 -7.91
N GLY A 356 -22.76 -23.84 -7.47
CA GLY A 356 -21.54 -24.24 -8.15
C GLY A 356 -20.34 -24.29 -7.23
N GLU A 357 -19.22 -24.69 -7.79
CA GLU A 357 -17.95 -24.79 -7.11
C GLU A 357 -16.90 -24.00 -7.90
N VAL A 358 -16.14 -23.17 -7.20
CA VAL A 358 -15.09 -22.37 -7.83
C VAL A 358 -13.94 -23.28 -8.22
N VAL A 359 -13.74 -23.52 -9.51
CA VAL A 359 -12.68 -24.44 -9.97
C VAL A 359 -11.36 -23.73 -10.24
N ARG A 360 -11.40 -22.44 -10.56
CA ARG A 360 -10.20 -21.65 -10.80
C ARG A 360 -10.44 -20.21 -10.47
N ARG A 361 -9.51 -19.63 -9.71
CA ARG A 361 -9.50 -18.20 -9.42
C ARG A 361 -8.33 -17.49 -10.10
N ALA A 362 -8.63 -16.38 -10.76
CA ALA A 362 -7.67 -15.41 -11.26
C ALA A 362 -7.73 -14.12 -10.44
N LYS A 363 -6.88 -13.15 -10.77
CA LYS A 363 -6.81 -11.87 -10.03
C LYS A 363 -8.14 -11.09 -10.07
N THR A 364 -8.85 -11.12 -11.19
CA THR A 364 -10.02 -10.26 -11.46
C THR A 364 -11.30 -11.03 -11.78
N TYR A 365 -11.25 -12.36 -11.80
CA TYR A 365 -12.38 -13.22 -12.11
C TYR A 365 -12.17 -14.61 -11.51
N ALA A 366 -13.24 -15.39 -11.46
CA ALA A 366 -13.24 -16.81 -11.13
C ALA A 366 -14.04 -17.60 -12.18
N TRP A 367 -13.77 -18.89 -12.24
CA TRP A 367 -14.53 -19.87 -13.02
C TRP A 367 -15.25 -20.80 -12.06
N ILE A 368 -16.55 -20.99 -12.28
CA ILE A 368 -17.43 -21.74 -11.39
C ILE A 368 -18.02 -22.91 -12.17
N ARG A 369 -17.80 -24.14 -11.70
CA ARG A 369 -18.44 -25.35 -12.21
C ARG A 369 -19.83 -25.48 -11.58
N PRO A 370 -20.93 -25.42 -12.35
CA PRO A 370 -22.27 -25.62 -11.80
C PRO A 370 -22.41 -27.03 -11.22
N VAL A 371 -23.02 -27.17 -10.03
CA VAL A 371 -23.25 -28.48 -9.40
C VAL A 371 -24.19 -29.36 -10.24
N SER A 372 -25.15 -28.75 -10.94
CA SER A 372 -26.09 -29.46 -11.81
C SER A 372 -26.21 -28.75 -13.16
N SER A 373 -25.33 -29.08 -14.10
CA SER A 373 -25.35 -28.54 -15.47
C SER A 373 -26.66 -28.86 -16.21
N GLU A 374 -27.37 -29.92 -15.82
CA GLU A 374 -28.66 -30.32 -16.37
C GLU A 374 -29.82 -29.39 -15.95
N LYS A 375 -29.70 -28.70 -14.81
CA LYS A 375 -30.71 -27.74 -14.35
C LYS A 375 -30.62 -26.40 -15.10
N LEU A 376 -29.55 -26.20 -15.88
CA LEU A 376 -29.40 -25.01 -16.70
C LEU A 376 -30.35 -25.09 -17.90
N PRO A 377 -31.05 -23.99 -18.26
CA PRO A 377 -31.86 -23.96 -19.46
C PRO A 377 -31.03 -24.37 -20.69
N GLU A 378 -31.64 -25.11 -21.62
CA GLU A 378 -30.90 -25.72 -22.74
C GLU A 378 -30.13 -24.70 -23.58
N HIS A 379 -30.72 -23.54 -23.84
CA HIS A 379 -30.09 -22.44 -24.58
C HIS A 379 -28.84 -21.89 -23.85
N VAL A 380 -28.87 -21.85 -22.52
CA VAL A 380 -27.73 -21.44 -21.68
C VAL A 380 -26.63 -22.48 -21.74
N ARG A 381 -26.99 -23.77 -21.63
CA ARG A 381 -26.03 -24.89 -21.69
C ARG A 381 -25.29 -24.92 -23.03
N LEU A 382 -26.00 -24.72 -24.14
CA LEU A 382 -25.38 -24.64 -25.47
C LEU A 382 -24.41 -23.47 -25.58
N LYS A 383 -24.79 -22.29 -25.07
CA LYS A 383 -23.92 -21.11 -25.08
C LYS A 383 -22.71 -21.25 -24.15
N LEU A 384 -22.91 -21.86 -22.99
CA LEU A 384 -21.85 -22.16 -22.02
C LEU A 384 -20.80 -23.09 -22.63
N LYS A 385 -21.25 -24.14 -23.32
CA LYS A 385 -20.38 -25.07 -24.05
C LYS A 385 -19.60 -24.38 -25.17
N GLU A 386 -20.28 -23.58 -26.00
CA GLU A 386 -19.64 -22.81 -27.06
C GLU A 386 -18.54 -21.87 -26.50
N MET A 387 -18.84 -21.18 -25.41
CA MET A 387 -17.89 -20.31 -24.72
C MET A 387 -16.67 -21.10 -24.21
N CYS A 388 -16.90 -22.22 -23.51
CA CYS A 388 -15.83 -23.04 -22.95
C CYS A 388 -14.95 -23.66 -24.05
N ASP A 389 -15.53 -24.20 -25.12
CA ASP A 389 -14.80 -24.71 -26.29
C ASP A 389 -13.94 -23.62 -26.93
N GLY A 390 -14.46 -22.40 -27.02
CA GLY A 390 -13.70 -21.24 -27.52
C GLY A 390 -12.48 -20.91 -26.64
N PHE A 391 -12.59 -21.06 -25.32
CA PHE A 391 -11.46 -20.87 -24.40
C PHE A 391 -10.48 -22.05 -24.39
N ARG A 392 -10.97 -23.30 -24.54
CA ARG A 392 -10.14 -24.51 -24.68
C ARG A 392 -9.25 -24.40 -25.92
N ARG A 393 -9.82 -24.09 -27.10
CA ARG A 393 -9.05 -23.87 -28.34
C ARG A 393 -8.01 -22.76 -28.19
N LYS A 394 -8.37 -21.62 -27.58
CA LYS A 394 -7.42 -20.53 -27.32
C LYS A 394 -6.27 -20.92 -26.39
N ALA A 395 -6.51 -21.84 -25.45
CA ALA A 395 -5.47 -22.34 -24.56
C ALA A 395 -4.49 -23.27 -25.29
N GLU A 396 -5.01 -24.12 -26.18
CA GLU A 396 -4.22 -25.01 -27.07
C GLU A 396 -3.37 -24.19 -28.05
N ASP A 397 -3.97 -23.22 -28.74
CA ASP A 397 -3.29 -22.35 -29.72
C ASP A 397 -2.26 -21.42 -29.09
N GLY A 398 -2.45 -21.07 -27.81
CA GLY A 398 -1.68 -20.05 -27.11
C GLY A 398 -0.22 -20.39 -26.85
N GLY A 399 0.24 -21.61 -27.19
CA GLY A 399 1.64 -22.07 -27.09
C GLY A 399 2.25 -22.09 -25.69
N ARG A 400 1.48 -21.69 -24.66
CA ARG A 400 1.94 -21.58 -23.27
C ARG A 400 1.77 -22.88 -22.47
N GLY A 401 1.25 -23.94 -23.09
CA GLY A 401 1.13 -25.27 -22.50
C GLY A 401 0.27 -25.36 -21.24
N LYS A 402 -0.53 -24.34 -20.93
CA LYS A 402 -1.40 -24.34 -19.75
C LYS A 402 -2.83 -24.67 -20.19
N PRO A 403 -3.41 -25.80 -19.77
CA PRO A 403 -4.77 -26.16 -20.17
C PRO A 403 -5.80 -25.17 -19.60
N PHE A 404 -6.93 -25.05 -20.29
CA PHE A 404 -8.07 -24.25 -19.82
C PHE A 404 -8.50 -24.75 -18.44
N CYS A 405 -8.67 -23.82 -17.49
CA CYS A 405 -9.05 -24.13 -16.11
C CYS A 405 -8.27 -25.26 -15.40
N GLY A 406 -7.01 -25.50 -15.77
CA GLY A 406 -6.23 -26.58 -15.15
C GLY A 406 -6.49 -27.97 -15.75
N GLY A 407 -7.17 -28.07 -16.90
CA GLY A 407 -7.49 -29.34 -17.55
C GLY A 407 -8.94 -29.80 -17.34
N ILE A 408 -9.78 -28.95 -16.76
CA ILE A 408 -11.17 -29.29 -16.47
C ILE A 408 -11.95 -29.40 -17.78
N GLU A 409 -12.54 -30.58 -17.99
CA GLU A 409 -13.38 -30.88 -19.16
C GLU A 409 -14.80 -30.34 -19.01
N ASP A 410 -15.28 -30.15 -17.78
CA ASP A 410 -16.61 -29.59 -17.50
C ASP A 410 -16.77 -28.16 -18.03
N ASP A 411 -18.01 -27.80 -18.37
CA ASP A 411 -18.36 -26.45 -18.77
C ASP A 411 -18.52 -25.54 -17.52
N VAL A 412 -17.84 -24.39 -17.53
CA VAL A 412 -17.68 -23.50 -16.37
C VAL A 412 -18.20 -22.10 -16.65
N VAL A 413 -18.83 -21.50 -15.65
CA VAL A 413 -19.41 -20.15 -15.67
C VAL A 413 -18.34 -19.12 -15.32
N TYR A 414 -18.24 -18.06 -16.11
CA TYR A 414 -17.35 -16.93 -15.83
C TYR A 414 -17.96 -15.99 -14.80
N VAL A 415 -17.20 -15.60 -13.77
CA VAL A 415 -17.64 -14.62 -12.77
C VAL A 415 -16.58 -13.54 -12.58
N ALA A 416 -16.93 -12.28 -12.79
CA ALA A 416 -16.01 -11.17 -12.50
C ALA A 416 -16.07 -10.78 -11.01
N ASN A 417 -14.98 -10.24 -10.46
CA ASN A 417 -14.99 -9.80 -9.05
C ASN A 417 -16.09 -8.76 -8.70
N PRO A 418 -16.48 -7.83 -9.60
CA PRO A 418 -17.57 -6.90 -9.30
C PRO A 418 -18.97 -7.55 -9.31
N ASP A 419 -19.08 -8.78 -9.82
CA ASP A 419 -20.33 -9.56 -9.86
C ASP A 419 -20.57 -10.35 -8.55
N LEU A 420 -19.70 -10.20 -7.55
CA LEU A 420 -19.88 -10.77 -6.21
C LEU A 420 -20.88 -9.93 -5.41
N SER A 421 -21.86 -10.59 -4.77
CA SER A 421 -22.89 -9.90 -3.97
C SER A 421 -22.28 -9.18 -2.76
N THR A 422 -21.33 -9.84 -2.09
CA THR A 422 -20.62 -9.32 -0.94
C THR A 422 -19.29 -8.74 -1.42
N LYS A 423 -19.22 -7.41 -1.46
CA LYS A 423 -18.04 -6.68 -1.94
C LYS A 423 -16.79 -7.14 -1.20
N GLY A 424 -15.79 -7.55 -1.99
CA GLY A 424 -14.48 -7.98 -1.52
C GLY A 424 -14.39 -9.41 -0.95
N THR A 425 -15.46 -10.20 -1.08
CA THR A 425 -15.36 -11.65 -0.91
C THR A 425 -14.28 -12.19 -1.83
N ILE A 426 -13.35 -12.98 -1.30
CA ILE A 426 -12.35 -13.67 -2.09
C ILE A 426 -12.85 -15.10 -2.29
N LEU A 427 -13.17 -15.44 -3.53
CA LEU A 427 -13.47 -16.82 -3.90
C LEU A 427 -12.19 -17.66 -3.89
N SER A 428 -12.19 -18.76 -3.14
CA SER A 428 -11.12 -19.77 -3.14
C SER A 428 -11.47 -20.93 -4.07
N VAL A 429 -10.47 -21.65 -4.58
CA VAL A 429 -10.74 -22.88 -5.37
C VAL A 429 -11.37 -23.92 -4.45
N GLY A 430 -12.38 -24.64 -4.93
CA GLY A 430 -13.18 -25.58 -4.14
C GLY A 430 -14.33 -24.95 -3.35
N MET A 431 -14.46 -23.61 -3.39
CA MET A 431 -15.52 -22.92 -2.68
C MET A 431 -16.88 -23.18 -3.33
N LYS A 432 -17.82 -23.74 -2.56
CA LYS A 432 -19.22 -23.83 -2.96
C LYS A 432 -19.87 -22.45 -2.89
N VAL A 433 -20.55 -22.06 -3.95
CA VAL A 433 -21.17 -20.74 -4.13
C VAL A 433 -22.59 -20.86 -4.67
N SER A 434 -23.44 -19.90 -4.35
CA SER A 434 -24.72 -19.65 -5.02
C SER A 434 -24.61 -18.41 -5.90
N PHE A 435 -25.13 -18.47 -7.12
CA PHE A 435 -25.07 -17.38 -8.10
C PHE A 435 -26.31 -17.35 -8.98
N LYS A 436 -26.52 -16.23 -9.65
CA LYS A 436 -27.52 -16.06 -10.72
C LYS A 436 -26.80 -15.97 -12.06
N LEU A 437 -27.50 -16.24 -13.16
CA LEU A 437 -26.90 -16.29 -14.49
C LEU A 437 -27.26 -15.07 -15.33
N TYR A 438 -26.33 -14.64 -16.17
CA TYR A 438 -26.60 -13.72 -17.26
C TYR A 438 -25.96 -14.24 -18.56
N MET A 439 -26.54 -13.86 -19.69
CA MET A 439 -25.97 -14.08 -21.01
C MET A 439 -25.53 -12.76 -21.62
N ASP A 440 -24.39 -12.76 -22.31
CA ASP A 440 -23.87 -11.60 -23.03
C ASP A 440 -23.34 -12.00 -24.41
N LYS A 441 -22.78 -11.05 -25.14
CA LYS A 441 -22.19 -11.30 -26.47
C LYS A 441 -21.01 -12.29 -26.45
N LYS A 442 -20.36 -12.49 -25.30
CA LYS A 442 -19.17 -13.33 -25.13
C LYS A 442 -19.52 -14.74 -24.65
N GLY A 443 -20.63 -14.92 -23.95
CA GLY A 443 -21.07 -16.22 -23.46
C GLY A 443 -22.00 -16.12 -22.25
N VAL A 444 -21.76 -16.99 -21.27
CA VAL A 444 -22.58 -17.12 -20.05
C VAL A 444 -21.72 -16.71 -18.85
N GLY A 445 -22.24 -15.78 -18.05
CA GLY A 445 -21.61 -15.32 -16.83
C GLY A 445 -22.49 -15.47 -15.60
N GLY A 446 -21.87 -15.46 -14.43
CA GLY A 446 -22.54 -15.48 -13.14
C GLY A 446 -22.48 -14.13 -12.44
N TYR A 447 -23.56 -13.75 -11.76
CA TYR A 447 -23.66 -12.56 -10.94
C TYR A 447 -24.38 -12.80 -9.62
N ASP A 448 -24.31 -11.82 -8.71
CA ASP A 448 -24.87 -11.92 -7.36
C ASP A 448 -24.29 -13.13 -6.60
N VAL A 449 -22.99 -13.37 -6.77
CA VAL A 449 -22.33 -14.57 -6.26
C VAL A 449 -22.11 -14.45 -4.76
N THR A 450 -22.67 -15.41 -4.02
CA THR A 450 -22.59 -15.57 -2.58
C THR A 450 -21.83 -16.86 -2.26
N ALA A 451 -20.89 -16.83 -1.32
CA ALA A 451 -20.30 -18.06 -0.80
C ALA A 451 -21.34 -18.83 0.01
N SER A 452 -21.42 -20.15 -0.17
CA SER A 452 -22.37 -20.98 0.57
C SER A 452 -22.06 -20.94 2.07
N GLU A 453 -23.10 -20.92 2.90
CA GLU A 453 -22.95 -20.92 4.36
C GLU A 453 -22.21 -22.17 4.84
N GLU A 454 -22.50 -23.35 4.24
CA GLU A 454 -21.80 -24.61 4.55
C GLU A 454 -20.28 -24.50 4.36
N HIS A 455 -19.82 -23.88 3.27
CA HIS A 455 -18.39 -23.74 3.01
C HIS A 455 -17.75 -22.73 3.98
N ILE A 456 -18.46 -21.63 4.30
CA ILE A 456 -18.00 -20.67 5.30
C ILE A 456 -17.89 -21.35 6.66
N GLU A 457 -18.88 -22.16 7.06
CA GLU A 457 -18.88 -22.91 8.31
C GLU A 457 -17.73 -23.92 8.35
N LYS A 458 -17.48 -24.69 7.28
CA LYS A 458 -16.34 -25.61 7.20
C LYS A 458 -15.00 -24.92 7.31
N MET A 459 -14.86 -23.75 6.66
CA MET A 459 -13.65 -22.93 6.79
C MET A 459 -13.48 -22.47 8.24
N LEU A 460 -14.52 -21.91 8.85
CA LEU A 460 -14.49 -21.49 10.26
C LEU A 460 -14.19 -22.68 11.20
N GLU A 461 -14.74 -23.86 10.93
CA GLU A 461 -14.48 -25.08 11.70
C GLU A 461 -13.03 -25.56 11.55
N ALA A 462 -12.47 -25.55 10.35
CA ALA A 462 -11.07 -25.92 10.11
C ALA A 462 -10.11 -24.97 10.87
N ILE A 463 -10.42 -23.68 10.87
CA ILE A 463 -9.68 -22.66 11.62
C ILE A 463 -9.80 -22.88 13.12
N ARG A 464 -11.02 -23.16 13.63
CA ARG A 464 -11.24 -23.48 15.06
C ARG A 464 -10.49 -24.73 15.47
N LYS A 465 -10.53 -25.80 14.66
CA LYS A 465 -9.76 -27.03 14.92
C LYS A 465 -8.27 -26.75 15.01
N ASN A 466 -7.72 -25.88 14.16
CA ASN A 466 -6.33 -25.46 14.28
C ASN A 466 -6.05 -24.77 15.63
N PHE A 467 -6.92 -23.86 16.08
CA PHE A 467 -6.82 -23.24 17.41
C PHE A 467 -7.02 -24.23 18.57
N GLU A 468 -7.74 -25.33 18.37
CA GLU A 468 -7.98 -26.35 19.39
C GLU A 468 -6.82 -27.33 19.56
N THR A 469 -5.98 -27.53 18.52
CA THR A 469 -4.79 -28.37 18.62
C THR A 469 -3.84 -27.87 19.71
N GLN A 470 -3.10 -28.77 20.36
CA GLN A 470 -2.13 -28.39 21.39
C GLN A 470 -1.08 -27.40 20.85
N GLU A 471 -0.64 -27.61 19.61
CA GLU A 471 0.31 -26.74 18.92
C GLU A 471 -0.30 -25.38 18.57
N GLY A 472 -1.53 -25.35 18.04
CA GLY A 472 -2.24 -24.12 17.78
C GLY A 472 -2.49 -23.31 19.05
N ARG A 473 -2.88 -23.94 20.16
CA ARG A 473 -3.01 -23.28 21.46
C ARG A 473 -1.68 -22.71 21.95
N LYS A 474 -0.58 -23.47 21.80
CA LYS A 474 0.78 -23.00 22.12
C LYS A 474 1.20 -21.80 21.27
N LYS A 475 0.73 -21.70 20.02
CA LYS A 475 1.05 -20.61 19.08
C LYS A 475 0.02 -19.48 19.06
N SER A 476 -1.03 -19.55 19.89
CA SER A 476 -2.10 -18.55 19.93
C SER A 476 -1.98 -17.68 21.17
N LEU A 477 -2.10 -16.37 20.99
CA LEU A 477 -2.17 -15.42 22.09
C LEU A 477 -3.51 -15.61 22.79
N GLN A 478 -3.49 -16.25 23.96
CA GLN A 478 -4.70 -16.33 24.76
C GLN A 478 -5.00 -14.94 25.30
N LEU A 479 -6.28 -14.55 25.34
CA LEU A 479 -6.68 -13.24 25.86
C LEU A 479 -6.23 -13.06 27.33
N ARG A 480 -6.17 -14.14 28.11
CA ARG A 480 -5.59 -14.12 29.47
C ARG A 480 -4.09 -13.83 29.50
N ASP A 481 -3.33 -14.19 28.47
CA ASP A 481 -1.89 -13.92 28.41
C ASP A 481 -1.66 -12.47 27.97
N ALA A 482 -2.55 -11.94 27.14
CA ALA A 482 -2.56 -10.54 26.72
C ALA A 482 -3.02 -9.58 27.82
N PHE A 483 -4.01 -9.99 28.62
CA PHE A 483 -4.69 -9.11 29.59
C PHE A 483 -4.47 -9.52 31.05
N GLY A 484 -3.66 -10.55 31.30
CA GLY A 484 -3.42 -11.18 32.59
C GLY A 484 -4.58 -12.05 33.10
N GLU A 485 -4.32 -12.79 34.18
CA GLU A 485 -5.30 -13.63 34.84
C GLU A 485 -5.96 -12.89 36.01
N GLY A 486 -7.28 -12.67 35.91
CA GLY A 486 -8.10 -12.16 37.01
C GLY A 486 -8.80 -10.83 36.71
N PRO A 487 -9.69 -10.38 37.61
CA PRO A 487 -10.46 -9.15 37.41
C PRO A 487 -9.59 -7.88 37.51
N ASP A 488 -8.42 -7.97 38.15
CA ASP A 488 -7.53 -6.83 38.34
C ASP A 488 -6.54 -6.62 37.19
N SER A 489 -6.33 -7.64 36.35
CA SER A 489 -5.30 -7.59 35.31
C SER A 489 -5.65 -6.65 34.16
N PHE A 490 -6.94 -6.36 33.96
CA PHE A 490 -7.42 -5.38 33.00
C PHE A 490 -7.18 -3.92 33.40
N LYS A 491 -6.83 -3.65 34.67
CA LYS A 491 -6.65 -2.28 35.18
C LYS A 491 -5.47 -1.55 34.53
N ASP A 492 -4.47 -2.31 34.08
CA ASP A 492 -3.25 -1.77 33.50
C ASP A 492 -3.17 -2.05 31.98
N VAL A 493 -4.31 -2.29 31.33
CA VAL A 493 -4.42 -2.42 29.87
C VAL A 493 -4.90 -1.10 29.27
N LEU A 494 -4.08 -0.52 28.38
CA LEU A 494 -4.46 0.61 27.55
C LEU A 494 -4.90 0.11 26.17
N TRP A 495 -6.17 0.30 25.85
CA TRP A 495 -6.69 0.01 24.52
C TRP A 495 -6.56 1.23 23.62
N VAL A 496 -5.79 1.08 22.55
CA VAL A 496 -5.62 2.05 21.48
C VAL A 496 -6.24 1.43 20.23
N GLY A 497 -6.97 2.17 19.40
CA GLY A 497 -7.51 1.55 18.19
C GLY A 497 -8.32 2.48 17.31
N GLU A 498 -8.58 2.01 16.10
CA GLU A 498 -9.71 2.45 15.31
C GLU A 498 -10.96 2.09 16.12
N CYS A 499 -11.60 3.08 16.74
CA CYS A 499 -12.83 2.83 17.49
C CYS A 499 -13.98 2.64 16.50
N THR A 500 -13.93 1.55 15.75
CA THR A 500 -15.18 0.93 15.33
C THR A 500 -15.92 0.58 16.61
N HIS A 501 -17.14 1.11 16.74
CA HIS A 501 -17.94 1.06 17.98
C HIS A 501 -18.10 -0.35 18.54
N SER A 502 -18.03 -1.32 17.63
CA SER A 502 -18.15 -2.74 17.86
C SER A 502 -16.93 -3.34 18.57
N PHE A 503 -15.71 -2.83 18.36
CA PHE A 503 -14.52 -3.35 19.03
C PHE A 503 -14.49 -2.98 20.51
N SER A 504 -14.74 -1.71 20.82
CA SER A 504 -14.74 -1.19 22.19
C SER A 504 -15.77 -1.90 23.06
N LEU A 505 -16.97 -2.11 22.52
CA LEU A 505 -18.01 -2.88 23.19
C LEU A 505 -17.59 -4.34 23.38
N ALA A 506 -17.01 -4.96 22.35
CA ALA A 506 -16.60 -6.35 22.43
C ALA A 506 -15.48 -6.57 23.46
N ALA A 507 -14.46 -5.71 23.46
CA ALA A 507 -13.40 -5.72 24.46
C ALA A 507 -13.95 -5.46 25.88
N GLY A 508 -14.85 -4.48 26.03
CA GLY A 508 -15.53 -4.21 27.30
C GLY A 508 -16.36 -5.39 27.80
N ARG A 509 -17.06 -6.11 26.91
CA ARG A 509 -17.83 -7.33 27.24
C ARG A 509 -16.90 -8.49 27.61
N LEU A 510 -15.82 -8.71 26.85
CA LEU A 510 -14.81 -9.74 27.15
C LEU A 510 -14.11 -9.51 28.48
N ALA A 511 -13.86 -8.24 28.82
CA ALA A 511 -13.28 -7.84 30.09
C ALA A 511 -14.30 -7.87 31.25
N GLY A 512 -15.58 -8.16 30.99
CA GLY A 512 -16.64 -8.15 32.01
C GLY A 512 -17.04 -6.75 32.49
N VAL A 513 -16.62 -5.68 31.80
CA VAL A 513 -17.01 -4.28 32.07
C VAL A 513 -18.48 -4.04 31.72
N ILE A 514 -18.89 -4.57 30.57
CA ILE A 514 -20.24 -4.36 30.03
C ILE A 514 -21.00 -5.68 30.19
N PRO A 515 -22.09 -5.71 30.96
CA PRO A 515 -22.89 -6.93 31.12
C PRO A 515 -23.48 -7.35 29.78
N PHE A 516 -23.68 -8.65 29.62
CA PHE A 516 -24.46 -9.18 28.51
C PHE A 516 -25.89 -8.69 28.60
N ALA A 517 -26.54 -8.50 27.45
CA ALA A 517 -27.95 -8.13 27.40
C ALA A 517 -28.84 -9.13 28.16
N ASP A 518 -28.40 -10.39 28.30
CA ASP A 518 -29.16 -11.49 28.89
C ASP A 518 -28.68 -11.94 30.28
N GLU A 519 -27.62 -11.36 30.86
CA GLU A 519 -27.10 -11.79 32.17
C GLU A 519 -27.18 -10.68 33.22
N ALA A 520 -28.10 -10.83 34.18
CA ALA A 520 -28.42 -9.85 35.21
C ALA A 520 -27.40 -9.75 36.36
N SER A 521 -26.22 -10.40 36.31
CA SER A 521 -25.35 -10.44 37.48
C SER A 521 -23.89 -10.80 37.18
N HIS A 522 -23.04 -9.80 36.97
CA HIS A 522 -21.64 -9.90 37.42
C HIS A 522 -21.14 -8.55 37.96
N PRO A 523 -20.76 -8.46 39.24
CA PRO A 523 -20.36 -7.22 39.90
C PRO A 523 -18.83 -7.04 39.83
N PHE A 524 -18.26 -6.92 38.63
CA PHE A 524 -16.84 -6.54 38.53
C PHE A 524 -16.74 -5.01 38.49
N SER A 525 -16.20 -4.45 39.57
CA SER A 525 -15.85 -3.03 39.68
C SER A 525 -14.48 -2.80 39.05
N LEU A 526 -14.49 -2.42 37.78
CA LEU A 526 -13.29 -2.14 36.99
C LEU A 526 -12.92 -0.65 37.02
N ASN A 527 -12.94 -0.03 38.22
CA ASN A 527 -12.81 1.43 38.47
C ASN A 527 -11.51 2.10 37.92
N LYS A 528 -10.74 1.44 37.06
CA LYS A 528 -9.43 1.88 36.55
C LYS A 528 -9.10 1.44 35.11
N ALA A 529 -9.97 0.75 34.37
CA ALA A 529 -9.65 0.41 32.98
C ALA A 529 -9.53 1.69 32.11
N CYS A 530 -8.57 1.72 31.18
CA CYS A 530 -8.31 2.87 30.31
C CYS A 530 -8.57 2.54 28.83
N TRP A 531 -9.38 3.39 28.18
CA TRP A 531 -9.73 3.28 26.77
C TRP A 531 -9.42 4.57 26.01
N CYS A 532 -8.79 4.45 24.85
CA CYS A 532 -8.43 5.58 23.99
C CYS A 532 -8.92 5.36 22.56
N SER A 533 -9.75 6.28 22.06
CA SER A 533 -10.12 6.32 20.64
C SER A 533 -9.09 7.11 19.84
N THR A 534 -8.62 6.53 18.71
CA THR A 534 -7.60 7.21 17.90
C THR A 534 -8.19 8.28 16.98
N GLU A 535 -7.46 9.38 16.76
CA GLU A 535 -7.82 10.52 15.87
C GLU A 535 -8.08 10.15 14.40
N LEU A 536 -7.81 8.90 13.99
CA LEU A 536 -8.14 8.39 12.67
C LEU A 536 -9.66 8.19 12.58
N ARG A 537 -10.40 9.30 12.65
CA ARG A 537 -11.82 9.34 12.33
C ARG A 537 -11.97 8.83 10.90
N TRP A 538 -12.77 7.77 10.77
CA TRP A 538 -13.30 7.28 9.51
C TRP A 538 -13.86 8.45 8.69
N PRO A 539 -13.83 8.43 7.34
CA PRO A 539 -14.26 9.56 6.51
C PRO A 539 -15.59 10.16 6.99
N ARG A 540 -15.53 11.46 7.30
CA ARG A 540 -16.64 12.30 7.86
C ARG A 540 -17.90 12.31 7.01
N THR A 541 -17.84 11.80 5.78
CA THR A 541 -18.87 11.99 4.76
C THR A 541 -19.92 10.90 4.70
N LEU A 542 -19.78 9.74 5.37
CA LEU A 542 -20.66 8.61 5.04
C LEU A 542 -21.62 8.05 6.09
N GLU A 543 -21.45 8.19 7.42
CA GLU A 543 -22.48 7.65 8.33
C GLU A 543 -22.60 8.44 9.65
N LYS A 544 -23.53 9.41 9.73
CA LYS A 544 -23.95 10.04 11.01
C LYS A 544 -24.34 9.00 12.07
N LYS A 545 -24.87 7.85 11.64
CA LYS A 545 -25.23 6.71 12.49
C LYS A 545 -24.03 6.17 13.26
N LEU A 546 -22.87 6.07 12.60
CA LEU A 546 -21.64 5.67 13.27
C LEU A 546 -21.26 6.66 14.37
N GLU A 547 -21.18 7.96 14.08
CA GLU A 547 -20.80 8.94 15.12
C GLU A 547 -21.73 8.91 16.36
N LEU A 548 -23.04 8.71 16.17
CA LEU A 548 -24.00 8.56 17.27
C LEU A 548 -23.71 7.33 18.13
N ASP A 549 -23.47 6.17 17.50
CA ASP A 549 -23.15 4.92 18.19
C ASP A 549 -21.83 5.00 18.98
N LEU A 550 -20.80 5.72 18.49
CA LEU A 550 -19.56 5.96 19.24
C LEU A 550 -19.84 6.68 20.55
N VAL A 551 -20.59 7.78 20.44
CA VAL A 551 -20.92 8.66 21.57
C VAL A 551 -21.72 7.88 22.62
N GLU A 552 -22.68 7.05 22.19
CA GLU A 552 -23.45 6.19 23.10
C GLU A 552 -22.58 5.13 23.79
N ASN A 553 -21.63 4.52 23.08
CA ASN A 553 -20.76 3.50 23.66
C ASN A 553 -19.71 4.08 24.60
N ILE A 554 -19.15 5.25 24.28
CA ILE A 554 -18.28 5.98 25.20
C ILE A 554 -19.07 6.40 26.44
N LYS A 555 -20.33 6.83 26.29
CA LYS A 555 -21.22 7.06 27.45
C LYS A 555 -21.43 5.79 28.26
N LEU A 556 -21.65 4.64 27.61
CA LEU A 556 -21.80 3.35 28.28
C LEU A 556 -20.53 2.95 29.04
N LEU A 557 -19.35 3.04 28.43
CA LEU A 557 -18.07 2.75 29.08
C LEU A 557 -17.80 3.70 30.25
N ARG A 558 -18.03 5.01 30.07
CA ARG A 558 -17.91 6.01 31.15
C ARG A 558 -18.91 5.75 32.28
N SER A 559 -20.11 5.25 31.98
CA SER A 559 -21.10 4.86 33.00
C SER A 559 -20.66 3.66 33.84
N LYS A 560 -19.65 2.92 33.38
CA LYS A 560 -18.98 1.82 34.06
C LYS A 560 -17.62 2.21 34.63
N GLU A 561 -17.37 3.51 34.80
CA GLU A 561 -16.13 4.07 35.36
C GLU A 561 -14.87 3.77 34.53
N VAL A 562 -15.01 3.42 33.24
CA VAL A 562 -13.88 3.32 32.32
C VAL A 562 -13.44 4.72 31.90
N TRP A 563 -12.16 5.03 32.08
CA TRP A 563 -11.61 6.27 31.55
C TRP A 563 -11.56 6.19 30.02
N CYS A 564 -12.25 7.12 29.34
CA CYS A 564 -12.32 7.16 27.89
C CYS A 564 -11.85 8.51 27.36
N ALA A 565 -10.80 8.52 26.54
CA ALA A 565 -10.35 9.71 25.83
C ALA A 565 -10.59 9.61 24.32
N ASP A 566 -10.99 10.73 23.74
CA ASP A 566 -11.13 10.92 22.30
C ASP A 566 -9.93 11.64 21.73
N ASP A 567 -9.74 11.50 20.42
CA ASP A 567 -8.69 12.19 19.66
C ASP A 567 -7.27 11.88 20.22
N ILE A 568 -7.01 10.62 20.54
CA ILE A 568 -5.68 10.13 20.91
C ILE A 568 -4.88 9.83 19.64
N ASN A 569 -3.66 10.34 19.56
CA ASN A 569 -2.81 10.09 18.41
C ASN A 569 -1.85 8.95 18.75
N GLY A 570 -2.04 7.76 18.18
CA GLY A 570 -1.18 6.61 18.46
C GLY A 570 0.32 6.86 18.20
N VAL A 571 0.66 7.73 17.26
CA VAL A 571 2.06 8.14 16.98
C VAL A 571 2.63 9.08 18.04
N LYS A 572 1.76 9.77 18.77
CA LYS A 572 2.10 10.70 19.87
C LYS A 572 1.35 10.30 21.14
N LEU A 573 1.29 9.00 21.41
CA LEU A 573 0.47 8.42 22.46
C LEU A 573 0.75 9.09 23.82
N LYS A 574 2.01 9.17 24.24
CA LYS A 574 2.37 9.85 25.51
C LYS A 574 1.83 11.27 25.60
N GLN A 575 2.13 12.10 24.61
CA GLN A 575 1.75 13.52 24.61
C GLN A 575 0.22 13.70 24.61
N THR A 576 -0.48 12.82 23.89
CA THR A 576 -1.95 12.88 23.80
C THR A 576 -2.63 12.33 25.06
N LEU A 577 -2.06 11.32 25.72
CA LEU A 577 -2.51 10.85 27.04
C LEU A 577 -2.32 11.92 28.13
N GLU A 578 -1.17 12.59 28.15
CA GLU A 578 -0.90 13.71 29.07
C GLU A 578 -1.91 14.85 28.85
N LYS A 579 -2.14 15.23 27.58
CA LYS A 579 -3.14 16.25 27.22
C LYS A 579 -4.56 15.84 27.64
N ALA A 580 -4.89 14.56 27.50
CA ALA A 580 -6.18 14.00 27.90
C ALA A 580 -6.31 13.78 29.41
N LYS A 581 -5.28 14.09 30.20
CA LYS A 581 -5.22 13.89 31.66
C LYS A 581 -5.52 12.43 32.04
N CYS A 582 -4.86 11.50 31.35
CA CYS A 582 -4.94 10.08 31.68
C CYS A 582 -4.61 9.85 33.18
N PRO A 583 -5.44 9.09 33.93
CA PRO A 583 -5.21 8.85 35.35
C PRO A 583 -4.02 7.91 35.62
N HIS A 584 -3.55 7.20 34.58
CA HIS A 584 -2.43 6.27 34.65
C HIS A 584 -1.20 6.85 33.95
N SER A 585 -0.04 6.72 34.59
CA SER A 585 1.26 7.10 34.03
C SER A 585 1.93 5.98 33.24
N SER A 586 1.54 4.72 33.49
CA SER A 586 2.13 3.54 32.87
C SER A 586 1.15 2.35 32.82
N PHE A 587 1.33 1.46 31.84
CA PHE A 587 0.46 0.31 31.55
C PHE A 587 1.26 -0.99 31.42
N ASP A 588 0.68 -2.12 31.86
CA ASP A 588 1.26 -3.46 31.66
C ASP A 588 1.10 -3.93 30.23
N THR A 589 -0.02 -3.60 29.59
CA THR A 589 -0.26 -3.93 28.19
C THR A 589 -0.83 -2.74 27.46
N ILE A 590 -0.25 -2.42 26.31
CA ILE A 590 -0.82 -1.45 25.39
C ILE A 590 -1.24 -2.19 24.14
N PHE A 591 -2.55 -2.31 23.96
CA PHE A 591 -3.15 -3.09 22.91
C PHE A 591 -3.62 -2.16 21.79
N TRP A 592 -3.07 -2.33 20.59
CA TRP A 592 -3.44 -1.58 19.41
C TRP A 592 -4.05 -2.47 18.34
N MET A 593 -5.35 -2.32 18.12
CA MET A 593 -5.98 -2.86 16.90
C MET A 593 -5.83 -1.85 15.78
N MET A 594 -4.94 -2.16 14.85
CA MET A 594 -4.48 -1.15 13.91
C MET A 594 -5.58 -0.79 12.90
N PRO A 595 -5.93 0.50 12.78
CA PRO A 595 -6.86 0.97 11.77
C PRO A 595 -6.46 0.57 10.35
N TYR A 596 -7.48 0.38 9.50
CA TYR A 596 -7.28 0.70 8.10
C TYR A 596 -6.98 2.20 8.00
N VAL A 597 -5.97 2.63 7.25
CA VAL A 597 -5.78 4.07 6.99
C VAL A 597 -6.66 4.43 5.80
N PRO A 598 -7.86 5.02 6.01
CA PRO A 598 -8.69 5.45 4.90
C PRO A 598 -7.91 6.48 4.07
N ASP A 599 -8.18 6.44 2.77
CA ASP A 599 -7.44 7.11 1.71
C ASP A 599 -7.26 8.62 2.01
N ARG A 600 -6.17 8.97 2.70
CA ARG A 600 -5.73 10.37 2.73
C ARG A 600 -5.20 10.67 1.33
N GLN A 601 -6.01 11.39 0.55
CA GLN A 601 -5.80 11.91 -0.81
C GLN A 601 -4.54 12.81 -1.00
N TRP A 602 -3.53 12.68 -0.13
CA TRP A 602 -2.60 13.75 0.17
C TRP A 602 -1.12 13.36 0.28
N ARG A 603 -0.66 12.17 -0.15
CA ARG A 603 0.79 11.92 -0.36
C ARG A 603 1.12 10.99 -1.56
N PRO A 604 2.17 11.30 -2.37
CA PRO A 604 2.74 10.41 -3.39
C PRO A 604 3.60 9.28 -2.74
N PRO A 605 4.08 8.27 -3.48
CA PRO A 605 3.86 6.85 -3.22
C PRO A 605 4.98 6.22 -2.35
N ALA A 606 4.93 6.42 -1.03
CA ALA A 606 5.32 5.30 -0.19
C ALA A 606 4.27 4.19 -0.44
N SER A 607 4.70 2.93 -0.60
CA SER A 607 3.72 1.84 -0.60
C SER A 607 2.92 1.92 0.71
N ILE A 608 1.62 1.60 0.69
CA ILE A 608 0.80 1.58 1.92
C ILE A 608 1.56 0.83 3.02
N SER A 609 2.20 -0.28 2.67
CA SER A 609 3.11 -1.03 3.53
C SER A 609 4.16 -0.21 4.25
N GLN A 610 4.89 0.66 3.56
CA GLN A 610 5.91 1.53 4.19
C GLN A 610 5.29 2.57 5.14
N MET A 611 4.12 3.11 4.78
CA MET A 611 3.42 4.06 5.63
C MET A 611 2.92 3.38 6.90
N MET A 612 2.31 2.19 6.78
CA MET A 612 1.83 1.41 7.92
C MET A 612 2.99 0.96 8.81
N TYR A 613 4.09 0.51 8.22
CA TYR A 613 5.31 0.19 8.94
C TYR A 613 5.82 1.40 9.75
N TYR A 614 5.85 2.59 9.16
CA TYR A 614 6.21 3.83 9.87
C TYR A 614 5.24 4.14 11.02
N TYR A 615 3.93 3.97 10.81
CA TYR A 615 2.92 4.16 11.86
C TYR A 615 3.13 3.19 13.02
N ILE A 616 3.43 1.92 12.75
CA ILE A 616 3.75 0.91 13.76
C ILE A 616 5.01 1.30 14.52
N GLN A 617 6.09 1.65 13.83
CA GLN A 617 7.32 2.07 14.50
C GLN A 617 7.09 3.28 15.42
N ALA A 618 6.41 4.31 14.92
CA ALA A 618 6.19 5.52 15.68
C ALA A 618 5.19 5.31 16.84
N PHE A 619 4.21 4.41 16.68
CA PHE A 619 3.37 3.94 17.79
C PHE A 619 4.21 3.22 18.84
N LEU A 620 5.05 2.25 18.45
CA LEU A 620 5.87 1.48 19.40
C LEU A 620 6.82 2.39 20.19
N GLU A 621 7.46 3.35 19.52
CA GLU A 621 8.32 4.35 20.18
C GLU A 621 7.53 5.21 21.19
N SER A 622 6.33 5.65 20.82
CA SER A 622 5.51 6.49 21.70
C SER A 622 4.90 5.72 22.86
N ALA A 623 4.43 4.49 22.60
CA ALA A 623 3.80 3.62 23.57
C ALA A 623 4.79 3.06 24.59
N ALA A 624 6.04 2.79 24.18
CA ALA A 624 7.10 2.36 25.09
C ALA A 624 7.31 3.34 26.26
N HIS A 625 7.08 4.65 26.07
CA HIS A 625 7.21 5.63 27.15
C HIS A 625 6.13 5.57 28.23
N VAL A 626 5.01 4.93 27.94
CA VAL A 626 3.88 4.75 28.87
C VAL A 626 3.63 3.26 29.15
N CYS A 627 4.51 2.38 28.71
CA CYS A 627 4.51 0.97 29.04
C CYS A 627 5.40 0.75 30.27
N LYS A 628 5.01 -0.14 31.19
CA LYS A 628 5.87 -0.54 32.31
C LYS A 628 7.10 -1.29 31.78
N GLU A 629 8.16 -1.37 32.59
CA GLU A 629 9.42 -2.01 32.17
C GLU A 629 9.25 -3.48 31.76
N ASP A 630 8.34 -4.21 32.39
CA ASP A 630 8.00 -5.61 32.06
C ASP A 630 6.71 -5.70 31.22
N GLY A 631 6.23 -4.57 30.71
CA GLY A 631 5.00 -4.49 29.94
C GLY A 631 5.18 -4.96 28.50
N GLN A 632 4.05 -5.15 27.82
CA GLN A 632 4.00 -5.59 26.42
C GLN A 632 3.19 -4.63 25.54
N LEU A 633 3.68 -4.43 24.31
CA LEU A 633 2.99 -3.69 23.27
C LEU A 633 2.41 -4.68 22.28
N VAL A 634 1.10 -4.71 22.09
CA VAL A 634 0.44 -5.67 21.21
C VAL A 634 -0.16 -4.93 20.03
N VAL A 635 0.18 -5.32 18.80
CA VAL A 635 -0.46 -4.81 17.59
C VAL A 635 -1.12 -5.97 16.84
N VAL A 636 -2.43 -5.90 16.64
CA VAL A 636 -3.16 -6.91 15.86
C VAL A 636 -3.23 -6.49 14.40
N VAL A 637 -2.80 -7.38 13.51
CA VAL A 637 -2.77 -7.19 12.05
C VAL A 637 -3.24 -8.47 11.36
N THR A 638 -3.46 -8.43 10.05
CA THR A 638 -3.61 -9.69 9.29
C THR A 638 -2.25 -10.36 9.13
N SER A 639 -2.23 -11.69 9.00
CA SER A 639 -0.97 -12.42 8.78
C SER A 639 -0.26 -11.96 7.49
N ALA A 640 -1.03 -11.69 6.43
CA ALA A 640 -0.52 -11.13 5.18
C ALA A 640 0.14 -9.75 5.37
N GLN A 641 -0.44 -8.89 6.23
CA GLN A 641 0.17 -7.62 6.60
C GLN A 641 1.48 -7.83 7.36
N CYS A 642 1.48 -8.73 8.36
CA CYS A 642 2.66 -9.09 9.14
C CYS A 642 3.84 -9.49 8.24
N LEU A 643 3.60 -10.39 7.29
CA LEU A 643 4.60 -10.82 6.29
C LEU A 643 5.02 -9.66 5.37
N SER A 644 4.05 -8.96 4.77
CA SER A 644 4.35 -7.92 3.78
C SER A 644 5.09 -6.71 4.35
N TRP A 645 4.95 -6.46 5.66
CA TRP A 645 5.59 -5.35 6.37
C TRP A 645 6.81 -5.80 7.16
N ASN A 646 7.13 -7.10 7.13
CA ASN A 646 8.27 -7.69 7.81
C ASN A 646 8.30 -7.37 9.32
N LEU A 647 7.15 -7.48 9.99
CA LEU A 647 7.01 -7.11 11.41
C LEU A 647 7.82 -8.02 12.34
N TYR A 648 8.10 -9.25 11.92
CA TYR A 648 9.05 -10.18 12.56
C TYR A 648 10.43 -9.61 12.81
N ASN A 649 10.88 -8.71 11.94
CA ASN A 649 12.20 -8.08 12.04
C ASN A 649 12.11 -6.63 12.51
N CYS A 650 10.92 -6.16 12.90
CA CYS A 650 10.72 -4.83 13.43
C CYS A 650 11.18 -4.80 14.90
N LYS A 651 12.42 -4.38 15.11
CA LYS A 651 13.05 -4.25 16.44
C LYS A 651 13.30 -2.78 16.79
N PRO A 652 12.27 -2.02 17.19
CA PRO A 652 12.45 -0.65 17.60
C PRO A 652 13.35 -0.56 18.83
N LYS A 653 14.18 0.48 18.87
CA LYS A 653 15.03 0.77 20.03
C LYS A 653 14.36 1.83 20.90
N TRP A 654 14.30 1.58 22.20
CA TRP A 654 13.79 2.52 23.18
C TRP A 654 14.70 2.52 24.41
N GLN A 655 15.22 3.69 24.79
CA GLN A 655 16.16 3.84 25.91
C GLN A 655 17.30 2.80 25.90
N GLU A 656 17.92 2.60 24.73
CA GLU A 656 18.98 1.59 24.48
C GLU A 656 18.54 0.12 24.52
N ARG A 657 17.33 -0.17 25.02
CA ARG A 657 16.72 -1.50 24.96
C ARG A 657 16.14 -1.74 23.56
N GLU A 658 16.25 -2.98 23.09
CA GLU A 658 15.66 -3.41 21.83
C GLU A 658 14.38 -4.20 22.13
N LEU A 659 13.26 -3.76 21.55
CA LEU A 659 11.99 -4.45 21.63
C LEU A 659 12.01 -5.68 20.73
N GLN A 660 11.78 -6.88 21.28
CA GLN A 660 11.74 -8.12 20.50
C GLN A 660 10.29 -8.44 20.10
N PRO A 661 10.00 -8.57 18.80
CA PRO A 661 8.68 -9.00 18.34
C PRO A 661 8.51 -10.51 18.53
N GLU A 662 7.36 -10.89 19.08
CA GLU A 662 6.82 -12.25 19.12
C GLU A 662 5.50 -12.23 18.35
N VAL A 663 5.32 -13.13 17.39
CA VAL A 663 4.08 -13.20 16.60
C VAL A 663 3.23 -14.37 17.10
N TRP A 664 1.94 -14.12 17.27
CA TRP A 664 1.00 -15.08 17.81
C TRP A 664 -0.26 -15.13 16.96
N TRP A 665 -0.88 -16.29 16.81
CA TRP A 665 -2.21 -16.37 16.25
C TRP A 665 -3.19 -15.64 17.17
N PHE A 666 -4.06 -14.81 16.61
CA PHE A 666 -5.03 -14.06 17.39
C PHE A 666 -6.43 -14.45 16.96
N ASP A 667 -7.19 -15.06 17.88
CA ASP A 667 -8.58 -15.42 17.63
C ASP A 667 -9.49 -14.20 17.88
N VAL A 668 -10.11 -13.71 16.81
CA VAL A 668 -11.02 -12.57 16.86
C VAL A 668 -12.46 -13.03 17.14
N ALA A 669 -12.76 -14.33 17.01
CA ALA A 669 -14.12 -14.87 17.21
C ALA A 669 -14.74 -14.51 18.58
N PRO A 670 -13.99 -14.45 19.70
CA PRO A 670 -14.52 -13.94 20.95
C PRO A 670 -15.04 -12.52 20.81
N PHE A 671 -14.31 -11.63 20.15
CA PHE A 671 -14.76 -10.25 19.92
C PHE A 671 -16.00 -10.23 19.03
N GLU A 672 -16.04 -11.04 17.97
CA GLU A 672 -17.18 -11.11 17.05
C GLU A 672 -18.46 -11.58 17.74
N LYS A 673 -18.35 -12.56 18.65
CA LYS A 673 -19.46 -13.00 19.51
C LYS A 673 -20.00 -11.86 20.38
N HIS A 674 -19.17 -10.88 20.70
CA HIS A 674 -19.55 -9.69 21.45
C HIS A 674 -19.88 -8.49 20.56
N GLY A 675 -20.21 -8.74 19.30
CA GLY A 675 -20.70 -7.75 18.36
C GLY A 675 -19.61 -6.98 17.63
N TYR A 676 -18.33 -7.36 17.79
CA TYR A 676 -17.26 -6.83 16.94
C TYR A 676 -17.50 -7.24 15.49
N GLN A 677 -17.37 -6.29 14.58
CA GLN A 677 -17.38 -6.59 13.15
C GLN A 677 -15.98 -6.29 12.65
N SER A 678 -15.21 -7.35 12.41
CA SER A 678 -13.78 -7.24 12.17
C SER A 678 -13.47 -6.47 10.88
N ARG A 679 -12.73 -5.36 10.99
CA ARG A 679 -12.41 -4.44 9.87
C ARG A 679 -10.91 -4.35 9.65
N PHE A 680 -10.30 -5.42 9.15
CA PHE A 680 -8.91 -5.38 8.75
C PHE A 680 -8.85 -5.23 7.23
N GLY A 681 -8.49 -4.05 6.74
CA GLY A 681 -8.37 -3.81 5.30
C GLY A 681 -6.95 -4.01 4.77
N ASP A 682 -6.80 -4.35 3.49
CA ASP A 682 -5.53 -4.28 2.79
C ASP A 682 -5.50 -3.20 1.70
N GLY A 683 -4.32 -2.93 1.13
CA GLY A 683 -4.16 -1.88 0.12
C GLY A 683 -4.97 -2.06 -1.17
N ARG A 684 -5.64 -3.20 -1.36
CA ARG A 684 -6.61 -3.47 -2.44
C ARG A 684 -7.99 -2.85 -2.13
N ASP A 685 -8.30 -2.60 -0.86
CA ASP A 685 -9.51 -1.92 -0.41
C ASP A 685 -9.50 -0.41 -0.66
N ARG A 686 -8.36 0.12 -1.13
CA ARG A 686 -8.19 1.52 -1.55
C ARG A 686 -9.16 1.96 -2.65
N TYR A 687 -9.87 1.00 -3.24
CA TYR A 687 -10.87 1.25 -4.25
C TYR A 687 -12.29 0.91 -3.77
N VAL A 688 -12.48 0.23 -2.65
CA VAL A 688 -13.83 -0.18 -2.22
C VAL A 688 -14.33 0.84 -1.20
N ASP A 689 -15.33 1.66 -1.56
CA ASP A 689 -15.97 2.61 -0.62
C ASP A 689 -16.68 1.92 0.56
N HIS A 690 -16.79 0.59 0.52
CA HIS A 690 -17.22 -0.22 1.64
C HIS A 690 -16.04 -1.05 2.14
N PRO A 691 -15.77 -1.09 3.46
CA PRO A 691 -14.75 -1.95 4.01
C PRO A 691 -15.04 -3.39 3.58
N VAL A 692 -14.07 -4.00 2.90
CA VAL A 692 -14.12 -5.42 2.61
C VAL A 692 -13.89 -6.14 3.93
N PHE A 693 -14.97 -6.69 4.48
CA PHE A 693 -14.87 -7.53 5.66
C PHE A 693 -14.24 -8.85 5.24
N HIS A 694 -12.93 -8.97 5.38
CA HIS A 694 -12.33 -10.30 5.48
C HIS A 694 -13.00 -10.97 6.68
N ARG A 695 -13.72 -12.08 6.50
CA ARG A 695 -14.17 -12.89 7.65
C ARG A 695 -12.90 -13.52 8.24
N LEU A 696 -12.43 -12.93 9.34
CA LEU A 696 -11.03 -12.97 9.74
C LEU A 696 -10.71 -14.21 10.56
N CYS A 697 -10.05 -15.13 9.86
CA CYS A 697 -9.46 -16.31 10.45
C CYS A 697 -7.93 -16.28 10.40
N ASP A 698 -7.38 -15.14 9.96
CA ASP A 698 -5.99 -14.97 9.55
C ASP A 698 -5.40 -13.68 10.16
N THR A 699 -5.67 -13.48 11.44
CA THR A 699 -5.13 -12.40 12.26
C THR A 699 -4.00 -12.92 13.14
N VAL A 700 -2.98 -12.07 13.26
CA VAL A 700 -1.87 -12.28 14.18
C VAL A 700 -1.76 -11.09 15.11
N ALA A 701 -1.41 -11.37 16.37
CA ALA A 701 -0.97 -10.37 17.31
C ALA A 701 0.55 -10.35 17.31
N VAL A 702 1.14 -9.21 16.96
CA VAL A 702 2.57 -8.99 17.12
C VAL A 702 2.78 -8.33 18.47
N CYS A 703 3.45 -9.03 19.37
CA CYS A 703 3.72 -8.62 20.74
C CYS A 703 5.18 -8.20 20.86
N TRP A 704 5.44 -6.97 21.26
CA TRP A 704 6.79 -6.49 21.57
C TRP A 704 6.96 -6.45 23.08
N ARG A 705 7.95 -7.19 23.58
CA ARG A 705 8.36 -7.17 24.98
C ARG A 705 9.65 -6.39 25.14
N MET A 706 9.75 -5.64 26.23
CA MET A 706 11.02 -5.06 26.64
C MET A 706 11.86 -6.17 27.24
N ASN A 707 13.02 -6.47 26.66
CA ASN A 707 13.96 -7.37 27.29
C ASN A 707 14.43 -6.73 28.60
N SER A 708 14.01 -7.29 29.75
CA SER A 708 14.64 -6.98 31.03
C SER A 708 16.09 -7.45 30.91
N SER A 709 17.02 -6.51 30.90
CA SER A 709 18.44 -6.78 30.74
C SER A 709 18.92 -7.85 31.73
N ALA A 710 19.49 -8.95 31.21
CA ALA A 710 20.57 -9.77 31.80
C ALA A 710 20.32 -11.26 32.12
N SER A 711 19.11 -11.82 32.01
CA SER A 711 19.01 -13.28 31.95
C SER A 711 19.33 -13.75 30.53
N ALA A 712 20.53 -14.28 30.34
CA ALA A 712 20.83 -15.06 29.14
C ALA A 712 19.74 -16.15 29.01
N PRO A 713 19.11 -16.32 27.84
CA PRO A 713 18.12 -17.37 27.66
C PRO A 713 18.77 -18.70 28.07
N GLY A 714 18.20 -19.37 29.07
CA GLY A 714 18.67 -20.71 29.43
C GLY A 714 18.54 -21.61 28.20
N GLU A 715 19.49 -22.54 28.01
CA GLU A 715 19.53 -23.42 26.84
C GLU A 715 18.23 -24.25 26.64
N ASP A 716 17.40 -24.37 27.69
CA ASP A 716 16.11 -25.06 27.68
C ASP A 716 14.90 -24.18 27.27
N GLU A 717 15.07 -22.85 27.10
CA GLU A 717 13.96 -21.94 26.72
C GLU A 717 13.90 -21.64 25.20
N ALA A 718 14.74 -22.29 24.39
CA ALA A 718 14.75 -22.10 22.93
C ALA A 718 13.63 -22.85 22.17
N GLU A 719 12.61 -23.39 22.87
CA GLU A 719 11.38 -23.81 22.20
C GLU A 719 10.70 -22.54 21.68
N VAL A 720 10.88 -22.25 20.39
CA VAL A 720 10.43 -21.03 19.71
C VAL A 720 8.96 -20.77 20.04
N ARG A 721 8.71 -19.85 20.99
CA ARG A 721 7.37 -19.42 21.39
C ARG A 721 6.87 -18.42 20.35
N GLY A 722 6.06 -18.89 19.41
CA GLY A 722 5.36 -18.03 18.46
C GLY A 722 5.08 -18.68 17.09
N VAL A 723 4.35 -17.94 16.28
CA VAL A 723 4.02 -18.23 14.88
C VAL A 723 5.17 -17.79 13.99
N THR A 724 5.79 -18.72 13.28
CA THR A 724 6.86 -18.46 12.30
C THR A 724 6.29 -17.96 10.96
N GLU A 725 7.17 -17.45 10.08
CA GLU A 725 6.78 -17.12 8.69
C GLU A 725 6.26 -18.36 7.95
N ASP A 726 6.88 -19.52 8.18
CA ASP A 726 6.46 -20.80 7.59
C ASP A 726 5.07 -21.22 8.10
N ASP A 727 4.78 -21.04 9.40
CA ASP A 727 3.44 -21.29 9.96
C ASP A 727 2.36 -20.43 9.29
N ILE A 728 2.67 -19.15 9.01
CA ILE A 728 1.73 -18.27 8.29
C ILE A 728 1.50 -18.78 6.88
N MET A 729 2.57 -19.14 6.18
CA MET A 729 2.49 -19.63 4.80
C MET A 729 1.77 -20.97 4.71
N GLU A 730 1.98 -21.86 5.68
CA GLU A 730 1.27 -23.13 5.80
C GLU A 730 -0.21 -22.91 6.09
N ARG A 731 -0.57 -22.07 7.07
CA ARG A 731 -1.98 -21.78 7.35
C ARG A 731 -2.68 -21.14 6.16
N LYS A 732 -2.01 -20.23 5.46
CA LYS A 732 -2.52 -19.65 4.22
C LYS A 732 -2.73 -20.72 3.14
N LYS A 733 -1.79 -21.65 2.99
CA LYS A 733 -1.93 -22.79 2.07
C LYS A 733 -3.12 -23.67 2.48
N LEU A 734 -3.28 -23.99 3.76
CA LEU A 734 -4.44 -24.72 4.27
C LEU A 734 -5.74 -24.01 3.92
N LEU A 735 -5.84 -22.69 4.08
CA LEU A 735 -7.02 -21.91 3.68
C LEU A 735 -7.29 -21.92 2.18
N GLU A 736 -6.24 -21.97 1.36
CA GLU A 736 -6.35 -22.15 -0.09
C GLU A 736 -6.75 -23.60 -0.47
N ASP A 737 -6.46 -24.56 0.42
CA ASP A 737 -6.77 -25.98 0.27
C ASP A 737 -8.13 -26.37 0.89
N VAL A 738 -8.71 -25.56 1.81
CA VAL A 738 -10.08 -25.74 2.33
C VAL A 738 -11.05 -25.56 1.16
N GLY A 739 -11.40 -26.67 0.53
CA GLY A 739 -12.21 -26.71 -0.69
C GLY A 739 -11.72 -27.72 -1.71
N LYS A 740 -10.41 -28.06 -1.71
CA LYS A 740 -9.91 -29.16 -2.53
C LYS A 740 -10.42 -30.46 -1.96
N ASP A 741 -11.06 -31.28 -2.79
CA ASP A 741 -11.48 -32.62 -2.40
C ASP A 741 -10.21 -33.47 -2.13
N PRO A 742 -9.98 -33.98 -0.91
CA PRO A 742 -8.83 -34.83 -0.62
C PRO A 742 -8.80 -36.09 -1.49
N SER A 743 -9.89 -36.47 -2.16
CA SER A 743 -9.88 -37.57 -3.12
C SER A 743 -8.98 -37.30 -4.33
N GLU A 744 -8.84 -36.05 -4.79
CA GLU A 744 -8.04 -35.72 -5.99
C GLU A 744 -6.52 -35.81 -5.75
N GLU A 745 -6.05 -35.49 -4.54
CA GLU A 745 -4.64 -35.68 -4.16
C GLU A 745 -4.29 -37.17 -4.01
N ASN A 746 -5.23 -37.99 -3.52
CA ASN A 746 -5.03 -39.42 -3.38
C ASN A 746 -4.99 -40.15 -4.72
N THR A 747 -5.75 -39.72 -5.74
CA THR A 747 -5.63 -40.28 -7.10
C THR A 747 -4.29 -39.93 -7.75
N ALA A 748 -3.80 -38.71 -7.55
CA ALA A 748 -2.48 -38.31 -8.07
C ALA A 748 -1.33 -39.07 -7.37
N ALA A 749 -1.43 -39.31 -6.07
CA ALA A 749 -0.45 -40.11 -5.33
C ALA A 749 -0.50 -41.60 -5.75
N ALA A 750 -1.70 -42.17 -5.93
CA ALA A 750 -1.87 -43.55 -6.37
C ALA A 750 -1.38 -43.79 -7.82
N GLU A 751 -1.52 -42.82 -8.72
CA GLU A 751 -0.94 -42.92 -10.08
C GLU A 751 0.59 -42.83 -10.12
N VAL A 752 1.21 -42.23 -9.09
CA VAL A 752 2.67 -42.15 -8.95
C VAL A 752 3.23 -43.41 -8.28
N GLU A 753 2.50 -44.04 -7.35
CA GLU A 753 2.89 -45.35 -6.79
C GLU A 753 2.58 -46.53 -7.73
N GLY A 754 1.70 -46.34 -8.72
CA GLY A 754 1.36 -47.34 -9.74
C GLY A 754 2.24 -47.34 -11.01
N LYS A 755 3.28 -46.49 -11.07
CA LYS A 755 4.25 -46.41 -12.18
C LYS A 755 5.66 -46.65 -11.67
#